data_AF-A0AAV8REU3-F1
#
_entry.id   AF-A0AAV8REU3-F1
#
_cell.length_a   1.000
_cell.length_b   1.000
_cell.length_c   1.000
_cell.angle_alpha   90.00
_cell.angle_beta   90.00
_cell.angle_gamma   90.00
#
_symmetry.space_group_name_H-M   'P 1'
#
loop_
_entity.id
_entity.type
_entity.pdbx_description
1 polymer ?
#
loop_
_entity_poly.entity_id
_entity_poly.type
_entity_poly.pdbx_seq_one_letter_code
_entity_poly.pdbx_strand_id
1 'polypeptide(L)'
;MLDINLFRAEKGFDPELVRESQRRRFASVEVVEEIIHLDREWRQRQFELDGLRRDANRLTKEVKNLKIAGKDATEVISSTDETKKLIAAKELEVQEAKATLDSKLETIGNLIHDSVPVSNDEAENAVIRTWGEKRTEGKLKNHVDLVKLLDIVDLEKGADVAGGRGFYLKGAGVLLNLALINYGLAFLRSRNYQPMQTPFFMRKDIMAKCAQLAQFDEELYKVTGEGDDKYLIATAEQPLCAYHLNDRIYPQDLPVRYAGYSTCFRKEAGSHGRDTLGIFRVHQFEKIEQFCITSPNGSDSWEMHEEMLKNSEDFYKELNIPYQVVAIVSGALNDAAAKKYDLEGWFPASKTYRELVSCSNCTDYQSRRLGIGYGQKKNDEQARQYVHMLNSTLTATERTICCILENYQSEHGVEIPKVLQPYMGGIEFLGFKTEPEAKTKKSKAKENAGPQAGNAEVGPGVIRLFMLHVFLDILYTYTNPAVASSVAESGLLGEEGETQGGGLLCPLPLPPSRNESKCELTASSLAVSDSVRRFPDILRKMKLTSKEWKSLMSLCLGRKPSIPFCTFPKVRSASHSPGSAPVYLNVYDLTLMNGYMYWVGLGVFHTGIEVHGVEYAFGAHDYPTSGVFEVEPHQCPGFKFRKSILMGTTCLDPRQVREFVEVQSVNYNGDTYHLIVKNCNHFCEDIIYKLTGNSIPKWVNRLARIGSFCNCLLPEAPKIAAAHEDPDSPTKDGEKRRLKTAFSCLSSISMRPRHLSTPSVFLPSLKGCFPPWQFRRSTGLPFKDHDDQNCDYIQRKDQ
;
A
#
# COMPACT_ATOMS: atom_id res chain seq x y z
N MET A 1 -0.28 -16.61 10.03
CA MET A 1 0.80 -16.64 11.04
C MET A 1 1.20 -18.10 11.25
N LEU A 2 2.48 -18.35 11.50
CA LEU A 2 3.02 -19.70 11.69
C LEU A 2 2.74 -20.24 13.11
N ASP A 3 2.84 -21.56 13.34
CA ASP A 3 2.71 -22.15 14.67
C ASP A 3 3.92 -21.77 15.56
N ILE A 4 3.68 -21.14 16.71
CA ILE A 4 4.73 -20.82 17.67
C ILE A 4 5.43 -22.08 18.24
N ASN A 5 4.80 -23.25 18.19
CA ASN A 5 5.45 -24.50 18.61
C ASN A 5 6.61 -24.91 17.69
N LEU A 6 6.61 -24.53 16.41
CA LEU A 6 7.72 -24.81 15.49
C LEU A 6 9.04 -24.14 15.93
N PHE A 7 8.95 -23.09 16.76
CA PHE A 7 10.10 -22.38 17.31
C PHE A 7 10.63 -23.01 18.63
N ARG A 8 9.99 -24.07 19.15
CA ARG A 8 10.25 -24.62 20.50
C ARG A 8 10.94 -25.98 20.43
N ALA A 9 12.26 -25.95 20.25
CA ALA A 9 13.11 -27.15 20.25
C ALA A 9 12.96 -28.02 21.51
N GLU A 10 12.73 -27.40 22.67
CA GLU A 10 12.50 -28.10 23.95
C GLU A 10 11.17 -28.87 24.01
N LYS A 11 10.29 -28.71 23.01
CA LYS A 11 9.06 -29.49 22.83
C LYS A 11 9.16 -30.56 21.74
N GLY A 12 10.35 -30.77 21.16
CA GLY A 12 10.58 -31.77 20.11
C GLY A 12 10.22 -31.31 18.70
N PHE A 13 10.02 -30.01 18.48
CA PHE A 13 9.91 -29.41 17.14
C PHE A 13 11.29 -28.99 16.63
N ASP A 14 11.42 -28.74 15.33
CA ASP A 14 12.67 -28.25 14.72
C ASP A 14 12.53 -26.81 14.18
N PRO A 15 13.11 -25.81 14.87
CA PRO A 15 13.15 -24.43 14.37
C PRO A 15 14.00 -24.25 13.11
N GLU A 16 14.88 -25.18 12.75
CA GLU A 16 15.70 -25.08 11.53
C GLU A 16 14.85 -25.14 10.27
N LEU A 17 13.69 -25.82 10.31
CA LEU A 17 12.69 -25.78 9.23
C LEU A 17 12.19 -24.35 8.98
N VAL A 18 12.03 -23.54 10.04
CA VAL A 18 11.64 -22.13 9.93
C VAL A 18 12.81 -21.30 9.40
N ARG A 19 14.04 -21.54 9.89
CA ARG A 19 15.26 -20.84 9.41
C ARG A 19 15.51 -21.12 7.92
N GLU A 20 15.37 -22.36 7.48
CA GLU A 20 15.53 -22.74 6.07
C GLU A 20 14.42 -22.16 5.20
N SER A 21 13.17 -22.15 5.67
CA SER A 21 12.09 -21.46 4.94
C SER A 21 12.35 -19.95 4.84
N GLN A 22 12.92 -19.29 5.86
CA GLN A 22 13.31 -17.89 5.77
C GLN A 22 14.46 -17.68 4.76
N ARG A 23 15.49 -18.54 4.79
CA ARG A 23 16.59 -18.51 3.80
C ARG A 23 16.07 -18.68 2.37
N ARG A 24 15.18 -19.65 2.12
CA ARG A 24 14.53 -19.85 0.81
C ARG A 24 13.65 -18.66 0.41
N ARG A 25 12.99 -17.96 1.35
CA ARG A 25 12.27 -16.69 1.09
C ARG A 25 13.18 -15.47 0.88
N PHE A 26 14.51 -15.61 0.96
CA PHE A 26 15.47 -14.50 1.01
C PHE A 26 15.19 -13.50 2.15
N ALA A 27 14.53 -13.99 3.21
CA ALA A 27 14.10 -13.22 4.37
C ALA A 27 15.06 -13.40 5.55
N SER A 28 15.06 -12.43 6.48
CA SER A 28 15.91 -12.44 7.67
C SER A 28 15.67 -13.69 8.53
N VAL A 29 16.77 -14.37 8.89
CA VAL A 29 16.78 -15.55 9.77
C VAL A 29 16.85 -15.11 11.23
N GLU A 30 17.41 -13.93 11.48
CA GLU A 30 17.60 -13.32 12.80
C GLU A 30 16.27 -13.13 13.55
N VAL A 31 15.18 -12.87 12.81
CA VAL A 31 13.81 -12.77 13.36
C VAL A 31 13.34 -14.11 13.99
N VAL A 32 13.87 -15.25 13.55
CA VAL A 32 13.56 -16.55 14.17
C VAL A 32 14.12 -16.63 15.59
N GLU A 33 15.37 -16.17 15.79
CA GLU A 33 15.98 -16.10 17.14
C GLU A 33 15.31 -15.03 18.02
N GLU A 34 14.89 -13.91 17.45
CA GLU A 34 14.10 -12.89 18.15
C GLU A 34 12.77 -13.45 18.66
N ILE A 35 12.05 -14.22 17.84
CA ILE A 35 10.81 -14.90 18.23
C ILE A 35 11.07 -15.96 19.31
N ILE A 36 12.15 -16.75 19.20
CA ILE A 36 12.56 -17.72 20.22
C ILE A 36 12.85 -17.02 21.56
N HIS A 37 13.49 -15.85 21.54
CA HIS A 37 13.73 -15.04 22.75
C HIS A 37 12.42 -14.52 23.36
N LEU A 38 11.59 -13.87 22.55
CA LEU A 38 10.31 -13.29 22.98
C LEU A 38 9.35 -14.37 23.53
N ASP A 39 9.34 -15.58 22.96
CA ASP A 39 8.54 -16.70 23.45
C ASP A 39 9.05 -17.24 24.80
N ARG A 40 10.37 -17.27 25.02
CA ARG A 40 10.95 -17.63 26.32
C ARG A 40 10.61 -16.57 27.38
N GLU A 41 10.74 -15.29 27.05
CA GLU A 41 10.35 -14.19 27.95
C GLU A 41 8.85 -14.23 28.30
N TRP A 42 7.98 -14.38 27.31
CA TRP A 42 6.54 -14.48 27.52
C TRP A 42 6.19 -15.68 28.43
N ARG A 43 6.76 -16.86 28.17
CA ARG A 43 6.56 -18.05 29.01
C ARG A 43 7.09 -17.88 30.43
N GLN A 44 8.24 -17.22 30.61
CA GLN A 44 8.79 -16.92 31.93
C GLN A 44 7.85 -16.00 32.73
N ARG A 45 7.39 -14.90 32.11
CA ARG A 45 6.44 -13.96 32.75
C ARG A 45 5.09 -14.64 33.06
N GLN A 46 4.63 -15.55 32.19
CA GLN A 46 3.43 -16.37 32.41
C GLN A 46 3.60 -17.35 33.60
N PHE A 47 4.75 -18.03 33.70
CA PHE A 47 5.05 -18.92 34.82
C PHE A 47 5.12 -18.16 36.16
N GLU A 48 5.71 -16.97 36.17
CA GLU A 48 5.75 -16.07 37.33
C GLU A 48 4.32 -15.62 37.75
N LEU A 49 3.48 -15.23 36.79
CA LEU A 49 2.07 -14.91 37.01
C LEU A 49 1.29 -16.10 37.62
N ASP A 50 1.47 -17.30 37.10
CA ASP A 50 0.82 -18.50 37.65
C ASP A 50 1.46 -18.98 38.97
N GLY A 51 2.67 -18.53 39.30
CA GLY A 51 3.23 -18.54 40.65
C GLY A 51 2.43 -17.64 41.60
N LEU A 52 2.36 -16.34 41.29
CA LEU A 52 1.62 -15.35 42.09
C LEU A 52 0.15 -15.74 42.30
N ARG A 53 -0.52 -16.28 41.27
CA ARG A 53 -1.89 -16.80 41.35
C ARG A 53 -2.01 -18.01 42.29
N ARG A 54 -1.02 -18.92 42.35
CA ARG A 54 -1.00 -20.03 43.32
C ARG A 54 -0.83 -19.51 44.75
N ASP A 55 0.04 -18.53 44.97
CA ASP A 55 0.25 -17.95 46.29
C ASP A 55 -0.93 -17.11 46.78
N ALA A 56 -1.58 -16.30 45.92
CA ALA A 56 -2.83 -15.62 46.27
C ALA A 56 -3.94 -16.61 46.68
N ASN A 57 -4.02 -17.76 46.01
CA ASN A 57 -4.96 -18.84 46.36
C ASN A 57 -4.57 -19.56 47.68
N ARG A 58 -3.27 -19.65 48.00
CA ARG A 58 -2.77 -20.16 49.29
C ARG A 58 -3.13 -19.22 50.43
N LEU A 59 -2.78 -17.94 50.32
CA LEU A 59 -3.09 -16.91 51.32
C LEU A 59 -4.61 -16.75 51.52
N THR A 60 -5.41 -16.82 50.45
CA THR A 60 -6.89 -16.76 50.56
C THR A 60 -7.47 -17.93 51.38
N LYS A 61 -6.90 -19.14 51.28
CA LYS A 61 -7.28 -20.29 52.13
C LYS A 61 -6.82 -20.08 53.58
N GLU A 62 -5.65 -19.50 53.78
CA GLU A 62 -5.09 -19.20 55.11
C GLU A 62 -5.92 -18.15 55.86
N VAL A 63 -6.29 -17.04 55.20
CA VAL A 63 -7.23 -16.04 55.74
C VAL A 63 -8.58 -16.67 56.13
N LYS A 64 -9.10 -17.61 55.32
CA LYS A 64 -10.33 -18.35 55.67
C LYS A 64 -10.14 -19.18 56.93
N ASN A 65 -9.03 -19.92 57.04
CA ASN A 65 -8.75 -20.79 58.17
C ASN A 65 -8.54 -19.99 59.48
N LEU A 66 -7.80 -18.87 59.43
CA LEU A 66 -7.60 -18.00 60.59
C LEU A 66 -8.92 -17.40 61.10
N LYS A 67 -9.79 -16.94 60.19
CA LYS A 67 -11.12 -16.42 60.55
C LYS A 67 -12.04 -17.49 61.14
N ILE A 68 -11.99 -18.73 60.64
CA ILE A 68 -12.73 -19.86 61.23
C ILE A 68 -12.19 -20.18 62.63
N ALA A 69 -10.87 -20.08 62.84
CA ALA A 69 -10.21 -20.31 64.13
C ALA A 69 -10.31 -19.13 65.13
N GLY A 70 -11.03 -18.05 64.79
CA GLY A 70 -11.17 -16.86 65.65
C GLY A 70 -9.87 -16.08 65.87
N LYS A 71 -8.85 -16.27 65.01
CA LYS A 71 -7.55 -15.61 65.09
C LYS A 71 -7.53 -14.34 64.25
N ASP A 72 -6.62 -13.42 64.58
CA ASP A 72 -6.31 -12.30 63.69
C ASP A 72 -5.77 -12.83 62.34
N ALA A 73 -6.12 -12.13 61.27
CA ALA A 73 -5.73 -12.40 59.90
C ALA A 73 -5.31 -11.12 59.15
N THR A 74 -5.18 -9.98 59.85
CA THR A 74 -4.97 -8.64 59.26
C THR A 74 -3.69 -8.58 58.40
N GLU A 75 -2.59 -9.16 58.88
CA GLU A 75 -1.33 -9.26 58.14
C GLU A 75 -1.47 -10.11 56.86
N VAL A 76 -2.08 -11.29 56.96
CA VAL A 76 -2.30 -12.20 55.82
C VAL A 76 -3.26 -11.58 54.80
N ILE A 77 -4.22 -10.77 55.24
CA ILE A 77 -5.10 -9.97 54.35
C ILE A 77 -4.27 -8.91 53.59
N SER A 78 -3.37 -8.16 54.26
CA SER A 78 -2.51 -7.19 53.58
C SER A 78 -1.62 -7.87 52.53
N SER A 79 -0.97 -8.98 52.90
CA SER A 79 -0.16 -9.79 51.98
C SER A 79 -0.97 -10.33 50.79
N THR A 80 -2.23 -10.73 51.03
CA THR A 80 -3.16 -11.15 49.96
C THR A 80 -3.45 -10.00 48.99
N ASP A 81 -3.71 -8.80 49.50
CA ASP A 81 -4.05 -7.62 48.68
C ASP A 81 -2.84 -6.96 48.02
N GLU A 82 -1.64 -7.17 48.55
CA GLU A 82 -0.37 -6.90 47.86
C GLU A 82 -0.13 -7.90 46.72
N THR A 83 -0.32 -9.20 46.97
CA THR A 83 -0.19 -10.24 45.93
C THR A 83 -1.17 -10.00 44.77
N LYS A 84 -2.40 -9.55 45.03
CA LYS A 84 -3.36 -9.13 43.98
C LYS A 84 -2.85 -7.98 43.12
N LYS A 85 -2.16 -6.98 43.70
CA LYS A 85 -1.57 -5.86 42.94
C LYS A 85 -0.42 -6.34 42.06
N LEU A 86 0.41 -7.27 42.57
CA LEU A 86 1.46 -7.91 41.78
C LEU A 86 0.89 -8.75 40.62
N ILE A 87 -0.20 -9.51 40.84
CA ILE A 87 -0.91 -10.23 39.77
C ILE A 87 -1.38 -9.24 38.69
N ALA A 88 -2.09 -8.17 39.06
CA ALA A 88 -2.61 -7.20 38.09
C ALA A 88 -1.51 -6.51 37.27
N ALA A 89 -0.36 -6.20 37.88
CA ALA A 89 0.80 -5.68 37.16
C ALA A 89 1.41 -6.75 36.21
N LYS A 90 1.55 -7.99 36.68
CA LYS A 90 2.14 -9.08 35.90
C LYS A 90 1.24 -9.53 34.74
N GLU A 91 -0.08 -9.44 34.89
CA GLU A 91 -1.03 -9.67 33.80
C GLU A 91 -0.85 -8.68 32.65
N LEU A 92 -0.47 -7.43 32.93
CA LEU A 92 -0.11 -6.44 31.90
C LEU A 92 1.24 -6.79 31.24
N GLU A 93 2.28 -7.09 32.02
CA GLU A 93 3.60 -7.51 31.48
C GLU A 93 3.52 -8.74 30.55
N VAL A 94 2.60 -9.67 30.85
CA VAL A 94 2.34 -10.86 30.04
C VAL A 94 1.57 -10.51 28.77
N GLN A 95 0.59 -9.61 28.83
CA GLN A 95 -0.15 -9.12 27.66
C GLN A 95 0.77 -8.34 26.70
N GLU A 96 1.62 -7.46 27.21
CA GLU A 96 2.60 -6.70 26.42
C GLU A 96 3.65 -7.62 25.77
N ALA A 97 4.17 -8.60 26.52
CA ALA A 97 5.08 -9.62 25.98
C ALA A 97 4.41 -10.44 24.87
N LYS A 98 3.15 -10.84 25.06
CA LYS A 98 2.39 -11.62 24.07
C LYS A 98 2.11 -10.83 22.80
N ALA A 99 1.69 -9.56 22.94
CA ALA A 99 1.46 -8.68 21.79
C ALA A 99 2.75 -8.41 20.99
N THR A 100 3.89 -8.26 21.68
CA THR A 100 5.20 -8.10 21.04
C THR A 100 5.61 -9.36 20.28
N LEU A 101 5.45 -10.54 20.90
CA LEU A 101 5.70 -11.84 20.26
C LEU A 101 4.82 -12.07 19.03
N ASP A 102 3.51 -11.83 19.14
CA ASP A 102 2.58 -12.02 18.02
C ASP A 102 2.84 -11.04 16.88
N SER A 103 3.15 -9.77 17.18
CA SER A 103 3.52 -8.77 16.16
C SER A 103 4.78 -9.15 15.37
N LYS A 104 5.67 -9.99 15.92
CA LYS A 104 6.85 -10.53 15.22
C LYS A 104 6.57 -11.85 14.52
N LEU A 105 5.76 -12.73 15.12
CA LEU A 105 5.31 -13.98 14.51
C LEU A 105 4.40 -13.73 13.28
N GLU A 106 3.73 -12.58 13.21
CA GLU A 106 3.00 -12.12 12.03
C GLU A 106 3.90 -11.67 10.86
N THR A 107 5.21 -11.43 11.07
CA THR A 107 6.17 -11.12 9.99
C THR A 107 6.96 -12.33 9.48
N ILE A 108 6.62 -13.54 9.92
CA ILE A 108 7.18 -14.78 9.40
C ILE A 108 6.23 -15.38 8.36
N GLY A 109 6.78 -15.69 7.19
CA GLY A 109 6.07 -16.37 6.12
C GLY A 109 5.78 -17.83 6.46
N ASN A 110 4.79 -18.40 5.77
CA ASN A 110 4.45 -19.81 5.84
C ASN A 110 5.64 -20.68 5.35
N LEU A 111 5.71 -21.94 5.81
CA LEU A 111 6.75 -22.86 5.36
C LEU A 111 6.63 -23.12 3.86
N ILE A 112 7.73 -22.93 3.13
CA ILE A 112 7.77 -23.18 1.69
C ILE A 112 7.74 -24.70 1.41
N HIS A 113 6.90 -25.13 0.49
CA HIS A 113 6.87 -26.51 -0.01
C HIS A 113 8.15 -26.86 -0.81
N ASP A 114 8.68 -28.08 -0.68
CA ASP A 114 9.97 -28.46 -1.27
C ASP A 114 10.01 -28.33 -2.80
N SER A 115 8.88 -28.47 -3.49
CA SER A 115 8.78 -28.28 -4.94
C SER A 115 8.81 -26.82 -5.43
N VAL A 116 8.94 -25.82 -4.55
CA VAL A 116 8.97 -24.40 -4.94
C VAL A 116 10.38 -24.01 -5.41
N PRO A 117 10.52 -23.44 -6.63
CA PRO A 117 11.79 -22.94 -7.14
C PRO A 117 12.40 -21.89 -6.21
N VAL A 118 13.69 -22.02 -5.90
CA VAL A 118 14.38 -21.10 -4.98
C VAL A 118 15.06 -19.99 -5.77
N SER A 119 14.39 -18.84 -5.87
CA SER A 119 14.93 -17.61 -6.48
C SER A 119 14.18 -16.37 -5.96
N ASN A 120 14.77 -15.20 -6.21
CA ASN A 120 14.24 -13.88 -5.86
C ASN A 120 13.91 -13.03 -7.11
N ASP A 121 13.82 -13.64 -8.29
CA ASP A 121 13.41 -13.00 -9.54
C ASP A 121 12.23 -13.75 -10.18
N GLU A 122 11.11 -13.04 -10.43
CA GLU A 122 9.95 -13.59 -11.16
C GLU A 122 10.30 -14.06 -12.58
N ALA A 123 11.40 -13.57 -13.17
CA ALA A 123 11.88 -14.06 -14.47
C ALA A 123 12.36 -15.53 -14.42
N GLU A 124 12.64 -16.08 -13.23
CA GLU A 124 13.03 -17.47 -13.02
C GLU A 124 11.84 -18.37 -12.58
N ASN A 125 10.59 -17.86 -12.67
CA ASN A 125 9.37 -18.65 -12.47
C ASN A 125 9.35 -19.86 -13.42
N ALA A 126 9.33 -21.07 -12.85
CA ALA A 126 9.50 -22.30 -13.63
C ALA A 126 8.22 -22.66 -14.40
N VAL A 127 8.30 -22.75 -15.74
CA VAL A 127 7.18 -23.20 -16.59
C VAL A 127 6.94 -24.70 -16.37
N ILE A 128 5.74 -25.06 -15.92
CA ILE A 128 5.36 -26.43 -15.53
C ILE A 128 4.51 -27.09 -16.62
N ARG A 129 3.59 -26.35 -17.23
CA ARG A 129 2.71 -26.81 -18.32
C ARG A 129 2.47 -25.68 -19.32
N THR A 130 2.19 -26.03 -20.57
CA THR A 130 1.72 -25.12 -21.61
C THR A 130 0.55 -25.74 -22.37
N TRP A 131 -0.35 -24.91 -22.90
CA TRP A 131 -1.51 -25.39 -23.65
C TRP A 131 -1.95 -24.38 -24.74
N GLY A 132 -2.56 -24.90 -25.81
CA GLY A 132 -3.12 -24.13 -26.91
C GLY A 132 -2.10 -23.69 -27.97
N GLU A 133 -2.58 -23.37 -29.17
CA GLU A 133 -1.75 -22.84 -30.25
C GLU A 133 -1.68 -21.32 -30.19
N LYS A 134 -0.46 -20.78 -30.10
CA LYS A 134 -0.24 -19.33 -30.00
C LYS A 134 -0.42 -18.64 -31.36
N ARG A 135 -1.42 -17.75 -31.45
CA ARG A 135 -1.47 -16.71 -32.50
C ARG A 135 -0.18 -15.87 -32.45
N THR A 136 0.50 -15.70 -33.57
CA THR A 136 1.85 -15.11 -33.66
C THR A 136 2.03 -14.16 -34.85
N GLU A 137 1.00 -14.02 -35.68
CA GLU A 137 0.95 -13.16 -36.86
C GLU A 137 1.20 -11.68 -36.55
N GLY A 138 1.53 -10.90 -37.57
CA GLY A 138 1.77 -9.47 -37.45
C GLY A 138 0.49 -8.64 -37.53
N LYS A 139 0.55 -7.39 -37.05
CA LYS A 139 -0.53 -6.37 -37.17
C LYS A 139 -1.80 -6.64 -36.35
N LEU A 140 -1.81 -7.63 -35.46
CA LEU A 140 -2.87 -7.78 -34.45
C LEU A 140 -2.96 -6.51 -33.58
N LYS A 141 -4.19 -6.11 -33.26
CA LYS A 141 -4.50 -4.97 -32.39
C LYS A 141 -4.44 -5.44 -30.94
N ASN A 142 -3.96 -4.60 -30.03
CA ASN A 142 -4.01 -4.89 -28.60
C ASN A 142 -5.42 -4.62 -28.04
N HIS A 143 -5.72 -5.16 -26.85
CA HIS A 143 -7.01 -5.00 -26.20
C HIS A 143 -7.42 -3.52 -25.96
N VAL A 144 -6.46 -2.60 -25.74
CA VAL A 144 -6.72 -1.18 -25.48
C VAL A 144 -7.28 -0.46 -26.71
N ASP A 145 -6.85 -0.86 -27.91
CA ASP A 145 -7.39 -0.38 -29.17
C ASP A 145 -8.71 -1.09 -29.51
N LEU A 146 -8.81 -2.40 -29.25
CA LEU A 146 -10.01 -3.20 -29.53
C LEU A 146 -11.23 -2.74 -28.72
N VAL A 147 -11.09 -2.42 -27.42
CA VAL A 147 -12.23 -1.94 -26.61
C VAL A 147 -12.83 -0.62 -27.11
N LYS A 148 -12.02 0.21 -27.79
CA LYS A 148 -12.44 1.47 -28.43
C LYS A 148 -13.10 1.22 -29.79
N LEU A 149 -12.48 0.39 -30.64
CA LEU A 149 -13.01 0.05 -31.96
C LEU A 149 -14.37 -0.65 -31.89
N LEU A 150 -14.58 -1.47 -30.86
CA LEU A 150 -15.85 -2.13 -30.56
C LEU A 150 -16.84 -1.24 -29.78
N ASP A 151 -16.40 -0.08 -29.28
CA ASP A 151 -17.16 0.80 -28.38
C ASP A 151 -17.88 0.00 -27.26
N ILE A 152 -17.06 -0.72 -26.49
CA ILE A 152 -17.47 -1.54 -25.34
C ILE A 152 -16.87 -1.09 -24.01
N VAL A 153 -15.88 -0.19 -24.03
CA VAL A 153 -15.34 0.47 -22.82
C VAL A 153 -15.18 1.96 -23.06
N ASP A 154 -15.56 2.78 -22.08
CA ASP A 154 -15.23 4.20 -22.02
C ASP A 154 -14.17 4.45 -20.95
N LEU A 155 -12.93 4.69 -21.38
CA LEU A 155 -11.79 4.97 -20.48
C LEU A 155 -11.67 6.46 -20.15
N GLU A 156 -12.14 7.34 -21.03
CA GLU A 156 -12.04 8.79 -20.83
C GLU A 156 -13.08 9.26 -19.82
N LYS A 157 -14.36 8.95 -20.06
CA LYS A 157 -15.45 9.32 -19.12
C LYS A 157 -15.34 8.55 -17.80
N GLY A 158 -14.71 7.38 -17.81
CA GLY A 158 -14.32 6.67 -16.59
C GLY A 158 -13.27 7.43 -15.78
N ALA A 159 -12.23 7.95 -16.44
CA ALA A 159 -11.19 8.74 -15.80
C ALA A 159 -11.69 10.11 -15.29
N ASP A 160 -12.60 10.76 -16.03
CA ASP A 160 -13.25 12.02 -15.62
C ASP A 160 -14.03 11.90 -14.29
N VAL A 161 -14.63 10.72 -14.04
CA VAL A 161 -15.53 10.50 -12.90
C VAL A 161 -14.84 9.83 -11.71
N ALA A 162 -13.99 8.83 -11.94
CA ALA A 162 -13.35 8.03 -10.88
C ALA A 162 -11.85 8.28 -10.72
N GLY A 163 -11.26 9.16 -11.54
CA GLY A 163 -9.81 9.34 -11.62
C GLY A 163 -9.13 8.25 -12.45
N GLY A 164 -7.78 8.31 -12.52
CA GLY A 164 -6.99 7.41 -13.37
C GLY A 164 -7.32 5.92 -13.14
N ARG A 165 -7.40 5.15 -14.23
CA ARG A 165 -7.87 3.75 -14.28
C ARG A 165 -9.36 3.53 -13.99
N GLY A 166 -10.17 4.59 -13.85
CA GLY A 166 -11.62 4.50 -13.96
C GLY A 166 -12.05 4.16 -15.38
N PHE A 167 -13.15 3.40 -15.52
CA PHE A 167 -13.72 2.98 -16.81
C PHE A 167 -15.23 2.74 -16.68
N TYR A 168 -15.96 2.84 -17.80
CA TYR A 168 -17.31 2.30 -17.94
C TYR A 168 -17.30 1.14 -18.92
N LEU A 169 -17.94 0.02 -18.59
CA LEU A 169 -18.34 -0.98 -19.60
C LEU A 169 -19.61 -0.49 -20.32
N LYS A 170 -19.68 -0.69 -21.65
CA LYS A 170 -20.81 -0.28 -22.50
C LYS A 170 -21.31 -1.44 -23.35
N GLY A 171 -22.64 -1.55 -23.51
CA GLY A 171 -23.30 -2.50 -24.41
C GLY A 171 -22.76 -3.94 -24.27
N ALA A 172 -22.22 -4.48 -25.35
CA ALA A 172 -21.67 -5.84 -25.39
C ALA A 172 -20.52 -6.09 -24.39
N GLY A 173 -19.79 -5.06 -23.93
CA GLY A 173 -18.79 -5.20 -22.86
C GLY A 173 -19.42 -5.59 -21.52
N VAL A 174 -20.60 -5.02 -21.20
CA VAL A 174 -21.37 -5.40 -20.00
C VAL A 174 -21.87 -6.84 -20.14
N LEU A 175 -22.39 -7.20 -21.32
CA LEU A 175 -22.88 -8.56 -21.59
C LEU A 175 -21.77 -9.62 -21.52
N LEU A 176 -20.57 -9.32 -22.04
CA LEU A 176 -19.41 -10.22 -21.98
C LEU A 176 -18.89 -10.39 -20.54
N ASN A 177 -18.89 -9.32 -19.74
CA ASN A 177 -18.55 -9.39 -18.31
C ASN A 177 -19.54 -10.28 -17.54
N LEU A 178 -20.85 -10.03 -17.70
CA LEU A 178 -21.91 -10.85 -17.11
C LEU A 178 -21.88 -12.29 -17.62
N ALA A 179 -21.49 -12.53 -18.88
CA ALA A 179 -21.35 -13.87 -19.43
C ALA A 179 -20.21 -14.65 -18.74
N LEU A 180 -19.04 -14.03 -18.53
CA LEU A 180 -17.93 -14.65 -17.80
C LEU A 180 -18.29 -14.94 -16.33
N ILE A 181 -18.99 -14.02 -15.65
CA ILE A 181 -19.48 -14.21 -14.27
C ILE A 181 -20.42 -15.43 -14.19
N ASN A 182 -21.45 -15.45 -15.03
CA ASN A 182 -22.47 -16.52 -15.02
C ASN A 182 -21.89 -17.87 -15.46
N TYR A 183 -21.06 -17.89 -16.50
CA TYR A 183 -20.37 -19.09 -16.96
C TYR A 183 -19.41 -19.64 -15.90
N GLY A 184 -18.62 -18.77 -15.25
CA GLY A 184 -17.70 -19.18 -14.18
C GLY A 184 -18.42 -19.76 -12.96
N LEU A 185 -19.55 -19.17 -12.54
CA LEU A 185 -20.39 -19.72 -11.47
C LEU A 185 -21.04 -21.05 -11.87
N ALA A 186 -21.51 -21.20 -13.11
CA ALA A 186 -22.06 -22.46 -13.61
C ALA A 186 -21.00 -23.57 -13.69
N PHE A 187 -19.80 -23.24 -14.17
CA PHE A 187 -18.65 -24.12 -14.32
C PHE A 187 -18.14 -24.68 -12.99
N LEU A 188 -18.11 -23.87 -11.93
CA LEU A 188 -17.75 -24.33 -10.59
C LEU A 188 -18.91 -25.05 -9.88
N ARG A 189 -20.15 -24.61 -10.09
CA ARG A 189 -21.34 -25.31 -9.57
C ARG A 189 -21.45 -26.74 -10.11
N SER A 190 -21.09 -26.99 -11.37
CA SER A 190 -21.04 -28.35 -11.94
C SER A 190 -19.93 -29.23 -11.32
N ARG A 191 -18.97 -28.61 -10.62
CA ARG A 191 -17.86 -29.25 -9.88
C ARG A 191 -18.10 -29.24 -8.35
N ASN A 192 -19.35 -29.15 -7.92
CA ASN A 192 -19.80 -29.18 -6.52
C ASN A 192 -19.28 -28.04 -5.63
N TYR A 193 -18.93 -26.88 -6.20
CA TYR A 193 -18.70 -25.66 -5.43
C TYR A 193 -20.04 -24.95 -5.13
N GLN A 194 -20.22 -24.48 -3.89
CA GLN A 194 -21.36 -23.66 -3.50
C GLN A 194 -21.15 -22.21 -3.98
N PRO A 195 -22.03 -21.64 -4.83
CA PRO A 195 -21.97 -20.22 -5.20
C PRO A 195 -22.20 -19.31 -3.99
N MET A 196 -21.33 -18.32 -3.80
CA MET A 196 -21.37 -17.38 -2.68
C MET A 196 -21.07 -15.95 -3.16
N GLN A 197 -22.02 -15.03 -3.02
CA GLN A 197 -21.72 -13.60 -3.09
C GLN A 197 -21.25 -13.14 -1.71
N THR A 198 -20.12 -12.43 -1.64
CA THR A 198 -19.52 -12.00 -0.37
C THR A 198 -19.86 -10.53 -0.03
N PRO A 199 -19.83 -10.11 1.25
CA PRO A 199 -19.88 -8.69 1.60
C PRO A 199 -18.64 -7.96 1.07
N PHE A 200 -18.82 -6.90 0.27
CA PHE A 200 -17.71 -6.17 -0.36
C PHE A 200 -16.91 -5.28 0.60
N PHE A 201 -17.32 -5.21 1.87
CA PHE A 201 -16.65 -4.47 2.94
C PHE A 201 -16.53 -5.31 4.21
N MET A 202 -15.36 -5.26 4.84
CA MET A 202 -15.06 -5.94 6.11
C MET A 202 -14.65 -4.91 7.17
N ARG A 203 -15.01 -5.16 8.44
CA ARG A 203 -14.48 -4.34 9.55
C ARG A 203 -12.97 -4.51 9.68
N LYS A 204 -12.30 -3.47 10.17
CA LYS A 204 -10.84 -3.44 10.38
C LYS A 204 -10.30 -4.62 11.20
N ASP A 205 -10.97 -5.03 12.27
CA ASP A 205 -10.57 -6.13 13.15
C ASP A 205 -10.57 -7.50 12.46
N ILE A 206 -11.46 -7.70 11.48
CA ILE A 206 -11.59 -8.96 10.74
C ILE A 206 -10.72 -8.95 9.49
N MET A 207 -10.68 -7.84 8.75
CA MET A 207 -9.76 -7.65 7.63
C MET A 207 -8.31 -7.83 8.09
N ALA A 208 -7.96 -7.30 9.27
CA ALA A 208 -6.61 -7.43 9.84
C ALA A 208 -6.17 -8.87 10.01
N LYS A 209 -7.08 -9.84 10.23
CA LYS A 209 -6.74 -11.27 10.36
C LYS A 209 -6.51 -11.96 9.01
N CYS A 210 -7.16 -11.48 7.95
CA CYS A 210 -7.13 -12.09 6.62
C CYS A 210 -6.02 -11.51 5.73
N ALA A 211 -5.75 -10.21 5.87
CA ALA A 211 -4.75 -9.48 5.10
C ALA A 211 -3.42 -9.30 5.85
N GLN A 212 -2.35 -9.10 5.08
CA GLN A 212 -1.03 -8.67 5.54
C GLN A 212 -1.00 -7.16 5.81
N LEU A 213 -0.08 -6.71 6.65
CA LEU A 213 0.06 -5.29 7.00
C LEU A 213 0.35 -4.40 5.78
N ALA A 214 1.17 -4.85 4.82
CA ALA A 214 1.47 -4.10 3.60
C ALA A 214 0.22 -3.83 2.73
N GLN A 215 -0.72 -4.80 2.67
CA GLN A 215 -1.95 -4.67 1.88
C GLN A 215 -2.84 -3.52 2.38
N PHE A 216 -2.80 -3.17 3.67
CA PHE A 216 -3.52 -2.01 4.19
C PHE A 216 -3.04 -0.69 3.57
N ASP A 217 -1.74 -0.52 3.37
CA ASP A 217 -1.16 0.68 2.75
C ASP A 217 -1.27 0.63 1.22
N GLU A 218 -1.11 -0.54 0.60
CA GLU A 218 -0.80 -0.65 -0.83
C GLU A 218 -1.97 -1.18 -1.70
N GLU A 219 -2.90 -1.97 -1.14
CA GLU A 219 -4.05 -2.55 -1.87
C GLU A 219 -5.42 -2.06 -1.38
N LEU A 220 -5.68 -2.08 -0.07
CA LEU A 220 -7.05 -1.93 0.48
C LEU A 220 -7.54 -0.48 0.56
N TYR A 221 -8.68 -0.19 -0.07
CA TYR A 221 -9.41 1.07 0.15
C TYR A 221 -10.10 1.07 1.52
N LYS A 222 -9.96 2.16 2.27
CA LYS A 222 -10.65 2.37 3.56
C LYS A 222 -12.02 3.02 3.33
N VAL A 223 -13.04 2.55 4.03
CA VAL A 223 -14.38 3.14 4.11
C VAL A 223 -14.60 3.70 5.51
N THR A 224 -15.00 4.97 5.58
CA THR A 224 -15.25 5.72 6.82
C THR A 224 -16.60 6.43 6.74
N GLY A 225 -17.25 6.63 7.88
CA GLY A 225 -18.56 7.25 8.02
C GLY A 225 -19.01 7.14 9.47
N GLU A 226 -20.30 6.88 9.70
CA GLU A 226 -20.78 6.50 11.04
C GLU A 226 -20.45 5.03 11.35
N GLY A 227 -20.09 4.77 12.61
CA GLY A 227 -19.66 3.45 13.09
C GLY A 227 -18.23 3.06 12.70
N ASP A 228 -17.91 1.77 12.83
CA ASP A 228 -16.52 1.28 12.75
C ASP A 228 -15.82 1.48 11.41
N ASP A 229 -14.48 1.62 11.47
CA ASP A 229 -13.57 1.53 10.31
C ASP A 229 -13.82 0.24 9.50
N LYS A 230 -14.07 0.39 8.20
CA LYS A 230 -14.23 -0.73 7.25
C LYS A 230 -13.23 -0.60 6.10
N TYR A 231 -13.00 -1.69 5.37
CA TYR A 231 -12.16 -1.74 4.18
C TYR A 231 -12.89 -2.49 3.08
N LEU A 232 -12.77 -2.01 1.83
CA LEU A 232 -13.24 -2.75 0.66
C LEU A 232 -12.33 -3.97 0.41
N ILE A 233 -12.90 -5.05 -0.09
CA ILE A 233 -12.18 -6.31 -0.33
C ILE A 233 -11.38 -6.25 -1.64
N ALA A 234 -10.16 -6.80 -1.63
CA ALA A 234 -9.30 -6.95 -2.81
C ALA A 234 -9.52 -8.29 -3.56
N THR A 235 -10.33 -9.19 -2.97
CA THR A 235 -10.65 -10.55 -3.43
C THR A 235 -11.78 -11.14 -2.56
N ALA A 236 -12.64 -12.00 -3.12
CA ALA A 236 -13.64 -12.77 -2.37
C ALA A 236 -13.03 -13.70 -1.30
N GLU A 237 -11.76 -14.08 -1.46
CA GLU A 237 -10.97 -14.85 -0.48
C GLU A 237 -11.03 -14.23 0.93
N GLN A 238 -10.87 -12.91 1.05
CA GLN A 238 -10.79 -12.22 2.35
C GLN A 238 -12.06 -12.44 3.21
N PRO A 239 -13.28 -12.19 2.72
CA PRO A 239 -14.50 -12.52 3.46
C PRO A 239 -14.82 -14.03 3.53
N LEU A 240 -14.36 -14.86 2.58
CA LEU A 240 -14.56 -16.32 2.66
C LEU A 240 -13.70 -16.99 3.73
N CYS A 241 -12.43 -16.57 3.87
CA CYS A 241 -11.58 -16.84 5.04
C CYS A 241 -12.31 -16.48 6.34
N ALA A 242 -12.88 -15.28 6.41
CA ALA A 242 -13.56 -14.78 7.60
C ALA A 242 -14.96 -15.39 7.87
N TYR A 243 -15.56 -16.11 6.91
CA TYR A 243 -16.89 -16.70 7.06
C TYR A 243 -16.95 -17.73 8.20
N HIS A 244 -15.85 -18.48 8.38
CA HIS A 244 -15.69 -19.54 9.38
C HIS A 244 -14.98 -19.06 10.68
N LEU A 245 -15.02 -17.76 10.98
CA LEU A 245 -14.26 -17.14 12.08
C LEU A 245 -14.53 -17.81 13.45
N ASN A 246 -13.46 -18.35 14.07
CA ASN A 246 -13.43 -19.14 15.31
C ASN A 246 -14.17 -20.49 15.27
N ASP A 247 -14.61 -20.96 14.10
CA ASP A 247 -15.44 -22.16 13.98
C ASP A 247 -14.66 -23.49 14.14
N ARG A 248 -15.39 -24.61 14.14
CA ARG A 248 -14.91 -25.99 14.33
C ARG A 248 -15.48 -26.91 13.25
N ILE A 249 -14.72 -27.10 12.18
CA ILE A 249 -15.09 -27.94 11.04
C ILE A 249 -14.63 -29.38 11.30
N TYR A 250 -15.52 -30.36 11.11
CA TYR A 250 -15.24 -31.77 11.40
C TYR A 250 -14.86 -32.54 10.12
N PRO A 251 -14.26 -33.75 10.24
CA PRO A 251 -13.77 -34.50 9.07
C PRO A 251 -14.86 -34.83 8.04
N GLN A 252 -16.10 -35.08 8.46
CA GLN A 252 -17.21 -35.41 7.55
C GLN A 252 -17.79 -34.20 6.80
N ASP A 253 -17.41 -32.98 7.19
CA ASP A 253 -17.87 -31.73 6.55
C ASP A 253 -16.89 -31.26 5.46
N LEU A 254 -15.80 -32.00 5.24
CA LEU A 254 -14.67 -31.63 4.36
C LEU A 254 -14.63 -32.51 3.08
N PRO A 255 -14.15 -31.98 1.95
CA PRO A 255 -13.69 -30.60 1.74
C PRO A 255 -14.85 -29.62 1.49
N VAL A 256 -14.80 -28.44 2.13
CA VAL A 256 -15.74 -27.34 1.87
C VAL A 256 -15.26 -26.58 0.63
N ARG A 257 -16.19 -26.27 -0.30
CA ARG A 257 -15.89 -25.69 -1.62
C ARG A 257 -16.81 -24.50 -1.92
N TYR A 258 -16.26 -23.30 -2.09
CA TYR A 258 -17.02 -22.09 -2.43
C TYR A 258 -16.59 -21.48 -3.77
N ALA A 259 -17.58 -21.13 -4.60
CA ALA A 259 -17.41 -20.29 -5.78
C ALA A 259 -17.78 -18.85 -5.41
N GLY A 260 -16.78 -18.09 -4.96
CA GLY A 260 -16.91 -16.72 -4.51
C GLY A 260 -17.07 -15.73 -5.68
N TYR A 261 -18.17 -14.99 -5.72
CA TYR A 261 -18.38 -13.87 -6.62
C TYR A 261 -18.25 -12.53 -5.86
N SER A 262 -17.40 -11.64 -6.37
CA SER A 262 -17.32 -10.27 -5.91
C SER A 262 -16.73 -9.30 -6.94
N THR A 263 -17.19 -8.05 -6.89
CA THR A 263 -16.37 -6.91 -7.31
C THR A 263 -15.20 -6.75 -6.33
N CYS A 264 -13.99 -6.65 -6.87
CA CYS A 264 -12.72 -6.54 -6.16
C CYS A 264 -12.17 -5.12 -6.30
N PHE A 265 -11.66 -4.54 -5.21
CA PHE A 265 -11.18 -3.16 -5.16
C PHE A 265 -9.70 -3.09 -4.76
N ARG A 266 -8.85 -2.48 -5.59
CA ARG A 266 -7.40 -2.37 -5.35
C ARG A 266 -6.86 -0.98 -5.66
N LYS A 267 -6.17 -0.38 -4.69
CA LYS A 267 -5.44 0.90 -4.86
C LYS A 267 -4.27 0.80 -5.84
N GLU A 268 -3.78 -0.41 -6.13
CA GLU A 268 -2.72 -0.68 -7.11
C GLU A 268 -1.42 0.14 -6.86
N ALA A 269 -1.16 0.56 -5.61
CA ALA A 269 -0.20 1.63 -5.31
C ALA A 269 1.26 1.27 -5.60
N GLY A 270 1.63 -0.02 -5.53
CA GLY A 270 2.95 -0.50 -5.92
C GLY A 270 3.17 -0.60 -7.44
N SER A 271 2.09 -0.63 -8.25
CA SER A 271 2.15 -0.95 -9.69
C SER A 271 2.49 0.22 -10.62
N HIS A 272 3.27 1.20 -10.14
CA HIS A 272 3.50 2.47 -10.84
C HIS A 272 4.06 2.29 -12.27
N GLY A 273 3.19 2.40 -13.28
CA GLY A 273 3.52 2.35 -14.71
C GLY A 273 3.42 0.97 -15.38
N ARG A 274 3.22 -0.13 -14.64
CA ARG A 274 3.11 -1.49 -15.20
C ARG A 274 1.66 -1.81 -15.57
N ASP A 275 1.40 -2.10 -16.85
CA ASP A 275 0.11 -2.58 -17.40
C ASP A 275 -1.11 -1.67 -17.17
N THR A 276 -0.91 -0.36 -17.01
CA THR A 276 -1.95 0.60 -16.61
C THR A 276 -2.85 1.11 -17.76
N LEU A 277 -2.97 0.36 -18.86
CA LEU A 277 -3.75 0.74 -20.05
C LEU A 277 -4.92 -0.23 -20.26
N GLY A 278 -6.00 0.27 -20.84
CA GLY A 278 -7.24 -0.50 -21.00
C GLY A 278 -7.83 -0.88 -19.64
N ILE A 279 -8.40 -2.09 -19.55
CA ILE A 279 -9.01 -2.63 -18.33
C ILE A 279 -8.18 -3.75 -17.66
N PHE A 280 -6.94 -3.98 -18.10
CA PHE A 280 -6.13 -5.10 -17.60
C PHE A 280 -5.68 -4.95 -16.12
N ARG A 281 -5.44 -3.71 -15.66
CA ARG A 281 -5.01 -3.41 -14.29
C ARG A 281 -5.71 -2.18 -13.72
N VAL A 282 -6.96 -2.35 -13.34
CA VAL A 282 -7.91 -1.30 -12.89
C VAL A 282 -8.16 -1.33 -11.38
N HIS A 283 -8.75 -0.25 -10.85
CA HIS A 283 -9.04 -0.12 -9.41
C HIS A 283 -10.26 -0.92 -8.93
N GLN A 284 -11.16 -1.27 -9.86
CA GLN A 284 -12.36 -2.08 -9.66
C GLN A 284 -12.41 -3.14 -10.76
N PHE A 285 -12.67 -4.40 -10.42
CA PHE A 285 -12.87 -5.48 -11.39
C PHE A 285 -13.70 -6.62 -10.81
N GLU A 286 -14.41 -7.40 -11.62
CA GLU A 286 -15.11 -8.59 -11.12
C GLU A 286 -14.20 -9.84 -11.10
N LYS A 287 -14.47 -10.75 -10.15
CA LYS A 287 -13.74 -12.02 -10.04
C LYS A 287 -14.66 -13.16 -9.60
N ILE A 288 -14.44 -14.34 -10.17
CA ILE A 288 -14.89 -15.63 -9.65
C ILE A 288 -13.69 -16.32 -8.99
N GLU A 289 -13.80 -16.60 -7.70
CA GLU A 289 -12.78 -17.23 -6.86
C GLU A 289 -13.21 -18.65 -6.46
N GLN A 290 -12.33 -19.63 -6.62
CA GLN A 290 -12.40 -20.90 -5.91
C GLN A 290 -11.80 -20.71 -4.51
N PHE A 291 -12.56 -21.01 -3.46
CA PHE A 291 -12.03 -21.08 -2.10
C PHE A 291 -12.37 -22.44 -1.49
N CYS A 292 -11.35 -23.13 -0.98
CA CYS A 292 -11.49 -24.48 -0.44
C CYS A 292 -10.92 -24.60 0.97
N ILE A 293 -11.59 -25.42 1.79
CA ILE A 293 -11.14 -25.80 3.12
C ILE A 293 -10.99 -27.32 3.15
N THR A 294 -9.84 -27.81 3.60
CA THR A 294 -9.46 -29.23 3.57
C THR A 294 -8.95 -29.73 4.92
N SER A 295 -8.81 -31.04 5.05
CA SER A 295 -8.07 -31.66 6.15
C SER A 295 -6.62 -31.15 6.17
N PRO A 296 -6.01 -30.97 7.37
CA PRO A 296 -4.58 -30.75 7.51
C PRO A 296 -3.75 -32.05 7.47
N ASN A 297 -4.42 -33.22 7.45
CA ASN A 297 -3.77 -34.52 7.47
C ASN A 297 -3.60 -35.07 6.05
N GLY A 298 -2.57 -35.89 5.82
CA GLY A 298 -2.35 -36.54 4.53
C GLY A 298 -1.98 -35.56 3.41
N SER A 299 -2.45 -35.84 2.20
CA SER A 299 -2.21 -35.07 0.98
C SER A 299 -3.41 -34.20 0.56
N ASP A 300 -4.54 -34.26 1.26
CA ASP A 300 -5.82 -33.59 0.94
C ASP A 300 -5.68 -32.15 0.43
N SER A 301 -4.91 -31.31 1.13
CA SER A 301 -4.70 -29.91 0.71
C SER A 301 -3.87 -29.77 -0.57
N TRP A 302 -2.92 -30.68 -0.80
CA TRP A 302 -2.07 -30.66 -2.00
C TRP A 302 -2.80 -31.22 -3.23
N GLU A 303 -3.62 -32.25 -3.03
CA GLU A 303 -4.53 -32.78 -4.06
C GLU A 303 -5.57 -31.72 -4.46
N MET A 304 -6.15 -31.02 -3.49
CA MET A 304 -7.03 -29.87 -3.74
C MET A 304 -6.30 -28.73 -4.46
N HIS A 305 -5.02 -28.48 -4.18
CA HIS A 305 -4.24 -27.43 -4.86
C HIS A 305 -4.10 -27.71 -6.37
N GLU A 306 -3.78 -28.96 -6.73
CA GLU A 306 -3.72 -29.39 -8.14
C GLU A 306 -5.11 -29.46 -8.77
N GLU A 307 -6.17 -29.82 -8.02
CA GLU A 307 -7.55 -29.83 -8.54
C GLU A 307 -8.05 -28.41 -8.85
N MET A 308 -7.83 -27.45 -7.95
CA MET A 308 -8.20 -26.04 -8.16
C MET A 308 -7.46 -25.43 -9.35
N LEU A 309 -6.17 -25.73 -9.50
CA LEU A 309 -5.41 -25.36 -10.69
C LEU A 309 -5.98 -26.02 -11.95
N LYS A 310 -6.32 -27.32 -11.91
CA LYS A 310 -6.94 -28.04 -13.03
C LYS A 310 -8.29 -27.43 -13.42
N ASN A 311 -9.10 -26.99 -12.46
CA ASN A 311 -10.37 -26.33 -12.71
C ASN A 311 -10.17 -25.02 -13.47
N SER A 312 -9.18 -24.20 -13.09
CA SER A 312 -8.82 -22.99 -13.86
C SER A 312 -8.24 -23.32 -15.23
N GLU A 313 -7.35 -24.32 -15.35
CA GLU A 313 -6.84 -24.81 -16.64
C GLU A 313 -7.97 -25.25 -17.58
N ASP A 314 -8.91 -26.07 -17.10
CA ASP A 314 -10.07 -26.53 -17.87
C ASP A 314 -10.96 -25.36 -18.32
N PHE A 315 -11.14 -24.33 -17.49
CA PHE A 315 -11.91 -23.13 -17.83
C PHE A 315 -11.30 -22.37 -19.01
N TYR A 316 -9.97 -22.19 -19.02
CA TYR A 316 -9.27 -21.53 -20.14
C TYR A 316 -9.15 -22.42 -21.39
N LYS A 317 -9.21 -23.76 -21.26
CA LYS A 317 -9.39 -24.69 -22.39
C LYS A 317 -10.76 -24.55 -23.03
N GLU A 318 -11.82 -24.48 -22.24
CA GLU A 318 -13.20 -24.29 -22.74
C GLU A 318 -13.40 -22.89 -23.35
N LEU A 319 -12.65 -21.87 -22.90
CA LEU A 319 -12.50 -20.57 -23.58
C LEU A 319 -11.53 -20.58 -24.79
N ASN A 320 -10.84 -21.69 -25.05
CA ASN A 320 -9.80 -21.84 -26.07
C ASN A 320 -8.75 -20.70 -26.08
N ILE A 321 -8.26 -20.34 -24.89
CA ILE A 321 -7.18 -19.36 -24.71
C ILE A 321 -5.85 -20.09 -24.50
N PRO A 322 -4.81 -19.88 -25.35
CA PRO A 322 -3.50 -20.46 -25.11
C PRO A 322 -2.88 -19.90 -23.83
N TYR A 323 -2.23 -20.74 -23.02
CA TYR A 323 -1.67 -20.35 -21.73
C TYR A 323 -0.39 -21.12 -21.37
N GLN A 324 0.33 -20.61 -20.37
CA GLN A 324 1.31 -21.38 -19.61
C GLN A 324 0.97 -21.38 -18.11
N VAL A 325 1.39 -22.43 -17.40
CA VAL A 325 1.33 -22.53 -15.94
C VAL A 325 2.75 -22.43 -15.41
N VAL A 326 2.98 -21.50 -14.49
CA VAL A 326 4.29 -21.26 -13.86
C VAL A 326 4.23 -21.53 -12.35
N ALA A 327 5.27 -22.15 -11.82
CA ALA A 327 5.51 -22.23 -10.38
C ALA A 327 6.24 -20.96 -9.92
N ILE A 328 5.67 -20.27 -8.95
CA ILE A 328 6.21 -18.98 -8.47
C ILE A 328 7.42 -19.21 -7.58
N VAL A 329 8.48 -18.44 -7.82
CA VAL A 329 9.74 -18.50 -7.06
C VAL A 329 9.54 -18.10 -5.60
N SER A 330 10.35 -18.68 -4.71
CA SER A 330 10.23 -18.54 -3.26
C SER A 330 10.25 -17.10 -2.72
N GLY A 331 11.03 -16.20 -3.33
CA GLY A 331 11.07 -14.78 -2.96
C GLY A 331 9.85 -13.97 -3.40
N ALA A 332 9.08 -14.46 -4.38
CA ALA A 332 7.84 -13.86 -4.87
C ALA A 332 6.57 -14.44 -4.21
N LEU A 333 6.71 -15.42 -3.31
CA LEU A 333 5.59 -15.93 -2.51
C LEU A 333 5.23 -14.96 -1.39
N ASN A 334 3.97 -14.52 -1.36
CA ASN A 334 3.41 -13.80 -0.22
C ASN A 334 3.40 -14.70 1.04
N ASP A 335 3.50 -14.08 2.23
CA ASP A 335 3.62 -14.78 3.53
C ASP A 335 2.60 -15.89 3.79
N ALA A 336 1.40 -15.86 3.20
CA ALA A 336 0.40 -16.90 3.42
C ALA A 336 0.66 -18.18 2.61
N ALA A 337 1.19 -18.07 1.39
CA ALA A 337 1.32 -19.19 0.46
C ALA A 337 2.54 -20.07 0.79
N ALA A 338 2.31 -21.37 1.00
CA ALA A 338 3.36 -22.38 1.06
C ALA A 338 3.85 -22.78 -0.35
N LYS A 339 2.96 -22.67 -1.35
CA LYS A 339 3.19 -22.94 -2.77
C LYS A 339 2.16 -22.15 -3.57
N LYS A 340 2.58 -21.54 -4.69
CA LYS A 340 1.70 -20.80 -5.61
C LYS A 340 2.00 -21.20 -7.05
N TYR A 341 0.94 -21.33 -7.85
CA TYR A 341 0.99 -21.39 -9.31
C TYR A 341 0.25 -20.20 -9.90
N ASP A 342 0.78 -19.61 -10.98
CA ASP A 342 0.01 -18.72 -11.84
C ASP A 342 -0.28 -19.40 -13.18
N LEU A 343 -1.47 -19.16 -13.72
CA LEU A 343 -1.81 -19.45 -15.11
C LEU A 343 -1.83 -18.12 -15.87
N GLU A 344 -0.98 -18.05 -16.89
CA GLU A 344 -0.74 -16.86 -17.68
C GLU A 344 -1.29 -17.06 -19.11
N GLY A 345 -2.29 -16.28 -19.49
CA GLY A 345 -2.85 -16.31 -20.83
C GLY A 345 -1.92 -15.64 -21.85
N TRP A 346 -1.93 -16.10 -23.09
CA TRP A 346 -1.16 -15.52 -24.19
C TRP A 346 -1.84 -14.26 -24.73
N PHE A 347 -1.09 -13.17 -24.88
CA PHE A 347 -1.59 -11.91 -25.44
C PHE A 347 -0.90 -11.63 -26.79
N PRO A 348 -1.47 -12.11 -27.91
CA PRO A 348 -0.76 -12.22 -29.18
C PRO A 348 -0.36 -10.89 -29.83
N ALA A 349 -1.00 -9.76 -29.50
CA ALA A 349 -0.57 -8.46 -29.99
C ALA A 349 0.66 -7.94 -29.23
N SER A 350 0.77 -8.25 -27.93
CA SER A 350 1.94 -7.92 -27.10
C SER A 350 3.03 -9.02 -27.08
N LYS A 351 2.74 -10.20 -27.63
CA LYS A 351 3.63 -11.37 -27.78
C LYS A 351 4.27 -11.84 -26.46
N THR A 352 3.53 -11.71 -25.36
CA THR A 352 3.89 -12.21 -24.04
C THR A 352 2.72 -12.97 -23.41
N TYR A 353 3.04 -13.85 -22.46
CA TYR A 353 2.04 -14.31 -21.49
C TYR A 353 1.79 -13.22 -20.43
N ARG A 354 0.64 -13.28 -19.76
CA ARG A 354 0.26 -12.41 -18.63
C ARG A 354 -0.64 -13.15 -17.64
N GLU A 355 -0.39 -13.02 -16.34
CA GLU A 355 -1.22 -13.55 -15.24
C GLU A 355 -2.73 -13.32 -15.49
N LEU A 356 -3.51 -14.40 -15.59
CA LEU A 356 -4.98 -14.37 -15.53
C LEU A 356 -5.50 -15.01 -14.24
N VAL A 357 -4.75 -15.95 -13.68
CA VAL A 357 -5.10 -16.73 -12.49
C VAL A 357 -3.89 -16.88 -11.59
N SER A 358 -4.16 -16.81 -10.28
CA SER A 358 -3.28 -17.24 -9.18
C SER A 358 -3.96 -18.40 -8.44
N CYS A 359 -3.18 -19.36 -7.96
CA CYS A 359 -3.64 -20.57 -7.27
C CYS A 359 -2.67 -20.95 -6.14
N SER A 360 -3.11 -20.81 -4.88
CA SER A 360 -2.26 -20.94 -3.69
C SER A 360 -2.77 -21.98 -2.70
N ASN A 361 -1.84 -22.77 -2.12
CA ASN A 361 -2.08 -23.46 -0.87
C ASN A 361 -1.51 -22.63 0.29
N CYS A 362 -2.39 -22.17 1.18
CA CYS A 362 -2.03 -21.37 2.35
C CYS A 362 -1.94 -22.22 3.64
N THR A 363 -2.16 -23.54 3.55
CA THR A 363 -2.17 -24.50 4.66
C THR A 363 -2.95 -23.94 5.86
N ASP A 364 -2.42 -24.01 7.08
CA ASP A 364 -3.09 -23.49 8.28
C ASP A 364 -2.79 -22.00 8.61
N TYR A 365 -2.03 -21.29 7.77
CA TYR A 365 -1.52 -19.96 8.07
C TYR A 365 -2.63 -18.91 8.29
N GLN A 366 -3.71 -19.00 7.51
CA GLN A 366 -4.89 -18.13 7.63
C GLN A 366 -5.84 -18.64 8.74
N SER A 367 -6.14 -19.94 8.75
CA SER A 367 -7.08 -20.56 9.70
C SER A 367 -6.62 -20.41 11.16
N ARG A 368 -5.32 -20.46 11.45
CA ARG A 368 -4.76 -20.16 12.79
C ARG A 368 -5.15 -18.79 13.31
N ARG A 369 -4.91 -17.73 12.52
CA ARG A 369 -5.16 -16.32 12.90
C ARG A 369 -6.66 -16.02 13.01
N LEU A 370 -7.48 -16.80 12.30
CA LEU A 370 -8.94 -16.77 12.32
C LEU A 370 -9.54 -17.77 13.34
N GLY A 371 -8.73 -18.56 14.04
CA GLY A 371 -9.15 -19.51 15.08
C GLY A 371 -9.75 -20.84 14.59
N ILE A 372 -9.81 -21.06 13.27
CA ILE A 372 -10.67 -22.02 12.58
C ILE A 372 -10.12 -23.44 12.71
N GLY A 373 -10.81 -24.23 13.53
CA GLY A 373 -10.34 -25.49 14.03
C GLY A 373 -10.71 -26.71 13.21
N TYR A 374 -9.81 -27.69 13.16
CA TYR A 374 -10.10 -29.03 12.66
C TYR A 374 -10.52 -29.96 13.81
N GLY A 375 -11.66 -30.64 13.66
CA GLY A 375 -12.14 -31.71 14.53
C GLY A 375 -12.57 -31.28 15.95
N GLN A 376 -12.76 -32.25 16.84
CA GLN A 376 -13.19 -32.00 18.23
C GLN A 376 -12.19 -31.15 19.02
N LYS A 377 -12.72 -30.38 19.98
CA LYS A 377 -11.92 -29.56 20.90
C LYS A 377 -11.18 -30.45 21.92
N LYS A 378 -9.91 -30.74 21.65
CA LYS A 378 -9.00 -31.33 22.65
C LYS A 378 -8.73 -30.31 23.77
N ASN A 379 -8.53 -30.79 25.00
CA ASN A 379 -8.26 -29.95 26.18
C ASN A 379 -6.80 -29.43 26.23
N ASP A 380 -5.90 -29.97 25.40
CA ASP A 380 -4.54 -29.47 25.22
C ASP A 380 -4.48 -28.58 23.97
N GLU A 381 -4.06 -27.33 24.15
CA GLU A 381 -3.88 -26.38 23.05
C GLU A 381 -2.75 -26.79 22.08
N GLN A 382 -1.78 -27.59 22.54
CA GLN A 382 -0.71 -28.11 21.67
C GLN A 382 -1.22 -29.17 20.71
N ALA A 383 -2.34 -29.83 21.03
CA ALA A 383 -3.01 -30.78 20.16
C ALA A 383 -4.11 -30.13 19.29
N ARG A 384 -4.26 -28.80 19.32
CA ARG A 384 -5.26 -28.05 18.55
C ARG A 384 -4.86 -27.94 17.09
N GLN A 385 -5.35 -28.86 16.27
CA GLN A 385 -5.27 -28.76 14.81
C GLN A 385 -6.23 -27.68 14.26
N TYR A 386 -5.84 -27.14 13.11
CA TYR A 386 -6.55 -26.15 12.30
C TYR A 386 -6.75 -26.72 10.90
N VAL A 387 -7.75 -26.23 10.16
CA VAL A 387 -7.99 -26.66 8.77
C VAL A 387 -6.97 -26.06 7.80
N HIS A 388 -6.73 -26.72 6.66
CA HIS A 388 -5.97 -26.13 5.57
C HIS A 388 -6.88 -25.30 4.65
N MET A 389 -6.40 -24.14 4.22
CA MET A 389 -7.14 -23.19 3.39
C MET A 389 -6.40 -22.93 2.07
N LEU A 390 -7.16 -22.89 0.98
CA LEU A 390 -6.67 -22.69 -0.38
C LEU A 390 -7.57 -21.71 -1.14
N ASN A 391 -6.96 -20.93 -2.01
CA ASN A 391 -7.68 -20.04 -2.91
C ASN A 391 -7.11 -20.05 -4.33
N SER A 392 -7.98 -19.89 -5.32
CA SER A 392 -7.58 -19.73 -6.71
C SER A 392 -8.58 -18.90 -7.51
N THR A 393 -8.07 -17.96 -8.30
CA THR A 393 -8.89 -17.30 -9.32
C THR A 393 -9.38 -18.34 -10.33
N LEU A 394 -10.68 -18.39 -10.62
CA LEU A 394 -11.19 -19.04 -11.83
C LEU A 394 -11.06 -18.08 -13.02
N THR A 395 -11.59 -16.87 -12.83
CA THR A 395 -11.46 -15.78 -13.80
C THR A 395 -11.53 -14.42 -13.10
N ALA A 396 -10.54 -13.57 -13.36
CA ALA A 396 -10.68 -12.13 -13.22
C ALA A 396 -11.18 -11.61 -14.56
N THR A 397 -12.37 -11.01 -14.57
CA THR A 397 -13.18 -10.90 -15.79
C THR A 397 -12.62 -9.90 -16.78
N GLU A 398 -12.20 -8.72 -16.34
CA GLU A 398 -11.65 -7.67 -17.20
C GLU A 398 -10.33 -8.09 -17.85
N ARG A 399 -9.45 -8.81 -17.12
CA ARG A 399 -8.24 -9.40 -17.71
C ARG A 399 -8.58 -10.49 -18.73
N THR A 400 -9.60 -11.29 -18.44
CA THR A 400 -10.08 -12.35 -19.34
C THR A 400 -10.73 -11.76 -20.60
N ILE A 401 -11.49 -10.66 -20.49
CA ILE A 401 -11.98 -9.87 -21.62
C ILE A 401 -10.81 -9.40 -22.48
N CYS A 402 -9.78 -8.78 -21.90
CA CYS A 402 -8.59 -8.36 -22.66
C CYS A 402 -7.92 -9.53 -23.42
N CYS A 403 -7.86 -10.72 -22.82
CA CYS A 403 -7.29 -11.90 -23.45
C CYS A 403 -8.17 -12.47 -24.57
N ILE A 404 -9.50 -12.52 -24.37
CA ILE A 404 -10.48 -12.90 -25.40
C ILE A 404 -10.36 -11.95 -26.60
N LEU A 405 -10.39 -10.63 -26.36
CA LEU A 405 -10.31 -9.61 -27.40
C LEU A 405 -9.07 -9.81 -28.28
N GLU A 406 -7.88 -10.00 -27.71
CA GLU A 406 -6.67 -10.19 -28.52
C GLU A 406 -6.63 -11.54 -29.26
N ASN A 407 -7.13 -12.63 -28.67
CA ASN A 407 -7.08 -13.96 -29.29
C ASN A 407 -8.21 -14.25 -30.29
N TYR A 408 -9.36 -13.59 -30.18
CA TYR A 408 -10.53 -13.81 -31.05
C TYR A 408 -10.74 -12.70 -32.10
N GLN A 409 -9.80 -11.76 -32.25
CA GLN A 409 -9.92 -10.70 -33.25
C GLN A 409 -9.78 -11.19 -34.71
N SER A 410 -10.54 -10.55 -35.59
CA SER A 410 -10.46 -10.65 -37.04
C SER A 410 -10.18 -9.27 -37.67
N GLU A 411 -10.25 -9.15 -38.99
CA GLU A 411 -10.14 -7.85 -39.68
C GLU A 411 -11.30 -6.91 -39.35
N HIS A 412 -12.49 -7.45 -39.04
CA HIS A 412 -13.74 -6.70 -38.93
C HIS A 412 -14.33 -6.62 -37.51
N GLY A 413 -13.76 -7.36 -36.54
CA GLY A 413 -14.31 -7.41 -35.19
C GLY A 413 -13.62 -8.43 -34.28
N VAL A 414 -14.37 -8.97 -33.33
CA VAL A 414 -13.96 -10.05 -32.41
C VAL A 414 -15.07 -11.10 -32.32
N GLU A 415 -14.72 -12.37 -32.45
CA GLU A 415 -15.61 -13.52 -32.22
C GLU A 415 -15.84 -13.78 -30.72
N ILE A 416 -17.03 -14.22 -30.34
CA ILE A 416 -17.34 -14.62 -28.96
C ILE A 416 -17.02 -16.11 -28.77
N PRO A 417 -16.24 -16.49 -27.73
CA PRO A 417 -15.98 -17.90 -27.40
C PRO A 417 -17.29 -18.70 -27.27
N LYS A 418 -17.38 -19.86 -27.92
CA LYS A 418 -18.63 -20.63 -28.05
C LYS A 418 -19.36 -20.92 -26.73
N VAL A 419 -18.61 -21.15 -25.65
CA VAL A 419 -19.17 -21.38 -24.30
C VAL A 419 -19.82 -20.14 -23.67
N LEU A 420 -19.48 -18.93 -24.13
CA LEU A 420 -20.06 -17.68 -23.65
C LEU A 420 -21.28 -17.21 -24.46
N GLN A 421 -21.42 -17.66 -25.72
CA GLN A 421 -22.51 -17.25 -26.62
C GLN A 421 -23.92 -17.43 -26.00
N PRO A 422 -24.25 -18.54 -25.30
CA PRO A 422 -25.55 -18.70 -24.62
C PRO A 422 -25.79 -17.65 -23.53
N TYR A 423 -24.75 -17.26 -22.80
CA TYR A 423 -24.82 -16.26 -21.72
C TYR A 423 -24.83 -14.82 -22.26
N MET A 424 -24.40 -14.60 -23.50
CA MET A 424 -24.54 -13.33 -24.23
C MET A 424 -25.82 -13.25 -25.07
N GLY A 425 -26.79 -14.16 -24.87
CA GLY A 425 -28.07 -14.15 -25.58
C GLY A 425 -27.97 -14.52 -27.07
N GLY A 426 -26.95 -15.31 -27.45
CA GLY A 426 -26.71 -15.73 -28.84
C GLY A 426 -25.85 -14.77 -29.67
N ILE A 427 -25.18 -13.80 -29.04
CA ILE A 427 -24.20 -12.95 -29.75
C ILE A 427 -22.94 -13.76 -30.05
N GLU A 428 -22.70 -14.05 -31.34
CA GLU A 428 -21.53 -14.80 -31.82
C GLU A 428 -20.34 -13.90 -32.20
N PHE A 429 -20.58 -12.62 -32.54
CA PHE A 429 -19.57 -11.71 -33.08
C PHE A 429 -19.82 -10.25 -32.67
N LEU A 430 -18.73 -9.51 -32.41
CA LEU A 430 -18.72 -8.08 -32.15
C LEU A 430 -18.00 -7.35 -33.29
N GLY A 431 -18.72 -6.66 -34.16
CA GLY A 431 -18.14 -5.84 -35.22
C GLY A 431 -17.55 -4.51 -34.72
N PHE A 432 -16.51 -3.99 -35.37
CA PHE A 432 -16.01 -2.64 -35.10
C PHE A 432 -17.04 -1.57 -35.49
N LYS A 433 -17.29 -0.60 -34.61
CA LYS A 433 -18.23 0.52 -34.84
C LYS A 433 -17.56 1.79 -35.37
N THR A 434 -16.25 1.93 -35.18
CA THR A 434 -15.43 3.04 -35.70
C THR A 434 -14.46 2.52 -36.75
N GLU A 435 -14.28 3.28 -37.84
CA GLU A 435 -13.27 2.95 -38.85
C GLU A 435 -11.86 3.01 -38.22
N PRO A 436 -10.99 2.02 -38.51
CA PRO A 436 -9.62 2.04 -37.99
C PRO A 436 -8.83 3.18 -38.65
N GLU A 437 -8.41 4.17 -37.86
CA GLU A 437 -7.71 5.37 -38.36
C GLU A 437 -6.49 5.02 -39.25
N ALA A 438 -6.67 5.15 -40.56
CA ALA A 438 -5.60 5.00 -41.53
C ALA A 438 -4.61 6.18 -41.38
N LYS A 439 -3.51 5.94 -40.64
CA LYS A 439 -2.44 6.92 -40.35
C LYS A 439 -1.77 7.44 -41.63
N THR A 440 -2.43 8.40 -42.25
CA THR A 440 -2.10 8.96 -43.56
C THR A 440 -0.91 9.91 -43.42
N LYS A 441 0.31 9.40 -43.65
CA LYS A 441 1.53 10.21 -43.69
C LYS A 441 1.45 11.23 -44.85
N LYS A 442 1.11 12.48 -44.54
CA LYS A 442 1.31 13.62 -45.46
C LYS A 442 2.79 13.98 -45.57
N SER A 443 3.55 13.20 -46.34
CA SER A 443 4.90 13.56 -46.76
C SER A 443 4.84 14.73 -47.77
N LYS A 444 5.28 15.92 -47.38
CA LYS A 444 5.58 16.99 -48.34
C LYS A 444 6.83 16.61 -49.12
N ALA A 445 6.71 16.47 -50.44
CA ALA A 445 7.85 16.28 -51.31
C ALA A 445 8.68 17.57 -51.44
N LYS A 446 9.99 17.40 -51.62
CA LYS A 446 10.88 18.35 -52.28
C LYS A 446 11.82 17.54 -53.16
N GLU A 447 11.81 17.83 -54.45
CA GLU A 447 12.75 17.24 -55.41
C GLU A 447 14.13 17.91 -55.30
N ASN A 448 15.18 17.13 -55.56
CA ASN A 448 16.28 17.52 -56.44
C ASN A 448 17.05 16.25 -56.85
N ALA A 449 17.73 16.31 -58.01
CA ALA A 449 18.28 15.13 -58.68
C ALA A 449 19.65 14.65 -58.14
N GLY A 450 20.01 13.39 -58.45
CA GLY A 450 21.32 12.77 -58.15
C GLY A 450 22.37 13.04 -59.26
N PRO A 451 23.24 12.07 -59.66
CA PRO A 451 23.25 10.63 -59.31
C PRO A 451 24.65 10.01 -59.03
N GLN A 452 24.69 8.67 -58.95
CA GLN A 452 25.80 7.72 -59.19
C GLN A 452 26.33 6.88 -58.01
N ALA A 453 26.67 5.64 -58.39
CA ALA A 453 26.78 4.41 -57.61
C ALA A 453 28.17 4.11 -57.01
N GLY A 454 28.23 3.11 -56.12
CA GLY A 454 29.46 2.45 -55.66
C GLY A 454 29.16 1.23 -54.78
N ASN A 455 29.76 0.08 -55.07
CA ASN A 455 29.56 -1.18 -54.32
C ASN A 455 30.62 -1.39 -53.23
N ALA A 456 30.24 -1.95 -52.08
CA ALA A 456 31.12 -2.75 -51.21
C ALA A 456 30.30 -3.62 -50.24
N GLU A 457 30.72 -4.87 -50.04
CA GLU A 457 30.24 -5.76 -48.96
C GLU A 457 31.29 -5.86 -47.85
N VAL A 458 30.91 -5.73 -46.57
CA VAL A 458 31.63 -6.34 -45.42
C VAL A 458 30.61 -6.73 -44.34
N GLY A 459 30.94 -7.78 -43.57
CA GLY A 459 30.11 -8.37 -42.52
C GLY A 459 30.04 -7.61 -41.17
N PRO A 460 29.68 -8.32 -40.07
CA PRO A 460 28.69 -7.80 -39.10
C PRO A 460 29.26 -7.06 -37.89
N GLY A 461 28.55 -6.03 -37.43
CA GLY A 461 28.75 -5.42 -36.11
C GLY A 461 27.84 -4.23 -35.77
N VAL A 462 27.67 -3.98 -34.47
CA VAL A 462 27.21 -2.72 -33.82
C VAL A 462 25.78 -2.25 -34.12
N ILE A 463 24.81 -2.76 -33.35
CA ILE A 463 23.54 -2.06 -33.10
C ILE A 463 23.81 -0.89 -32.12
N ARG A 464 24.21 0.29 -32.62
CA ARG A 464 24.34 1.48 -31.75
C ARG A 464 24.31 2.86 -32.41
N LEU A 465 23.45 3.12 -33.40
CA LEU A 465 23.18 4.51 -33.85
C LEU A 465 21.78 4.72 -34.45
N PHE A 466 20.79 5.01 -33.61
CA PHE A 466 19.49 5.58 -34.07
C PHE A 466 18.92 6.66 -33.13
N MET A 467 19.76 7.21 -32.25
CA MET A 467 19.38 8.21 -31.24
C MET A 467 20.17 9.52 -31.39
N LEU A 468 20.58 9.85 -32.62
CA LEU A 468 21.41 11.03 -32.94
C LEU A 468 20.85 11.90 -34.09
N HIS A 469 19.57 11.76 -34.43
CA HIS A 469 18.89 12.61 -35.43
C HIS A 469 17.59 13.27 -34.94
N VAL A 470 17.10 12.94 -33.74
CA VAL A 470 16.02 13.71 -33.07
C VAL A 470 16.59 14.85 -32.21
N PHE A 471 17.88 14.76 -31.85
CA PHE A 471 18.55 15.69 -30.93
C PHE A 471 19.05 17.00 -31.59
N LEU A 472 18.96 17.13 -32.92
CA LEU A 472 19.46 18.29 -33.67
C LEU A 472 18.37 19.25 -34.17
N ASP A 473 17.17 18.77 -34.49
CA ASP A 473 16.04 19.65 -34.89
C ASP A 473 15.53 20.52 -33.72
N ILE A 474 15.69 20.05 -32.48
CA ILE A 474 15.25 20.79 -31.28
C ILE A 474 16.20 21.97 -30.94
N LEU A 475 17.48 21.90 -31.32
CA LEU A 475 18.46 22.95 -31.00
C LEU A 475 18.37 24.19 -31.90
N TYR A 476 17.68 24.12 -33.05
CA TYR A 476 17.69 25.22 -34.03
C TYR A 476 16.60 26.30 -33.80
N THR A 477 15.66 26.09 -32.86
CA THR A 477 14.53 27.00 -32.66
C THR A 477 14.75 28.09 -31.59
N TYR A 478 15.91 28.10 -30.91
CA TYR A 478 16.10 28.85 -29.66
C TYR A 478 17.01 30.10 -29.72
N THR A 479 17.24 30.68 -30.91
CA THR A 479 18.18 31.81 -31.10
C THR A 479 17.63 32.99 -31.91
N ASN A 480 16.42 33.48 -31.61
CA ASN A 480 16.05 34.86 -31.97
C ASN A 480 14.94 35.48 -31.09
N PRO A 481 15.20 36.58 -30.33
CA PRO A 481 14.21 37.23 -29.49
C PRO A 481 13.57 38.46 -30.15
N ALA A 482 12.34 38.33 -30.66
CA ALA A 482 11.54 39.47 -31.14
C ALA A 482 10.02 39.25 -31.01
N VAL A 483 9.30 40.36 -30.74
CA VAL A 483 7.83 40.49 -30.75
C VAL A 483 7.05 39.65 -29.72
N ALA A 484 6.90 40.21 -28.51
CA ALA A 484 5.83 39.84 -27.59
C ALA A 484 5.34 41.08 -26.81
N SER A 485 4.30 41.77 -27.31
CA SER A 485 3.55 42.78 -26.55
C SER A 485 2.23 43.13 -27.23
N SER A 486 1.11 42.83 -26.59
CA SER A 486 -0.01 43.76 -26.32
C SER A 486 -1.30 43.03 -25.93
N VAL A 487 -2.25 43.80 -25.39
CA VAL A 487 -3.66 43.45 -25.12
C VAL A 487 -3.92 42.35 -24.09
N ALA A 488 -4.04 42.79 -22.84
CA ALA A 488 -5.20 42.46 -22.03
C ALA A 488 -5.76 43.77 -21.44
N GLU A 489 -7.03 44.10 -21.70
CA GLU A 489 -8.00 44.65 -20.73
C GLU A 489 -9.28 45.22 -21.38
N SER A 490 -10.41 45.05 -20.65
CA SER A 490 -11.63 45.89 -20.66
C SER A 490 -12.53 45.91 -21.92
N GLY A 491 -13.80 46.29 -21.72
CA GLY A 491 -14.72 46.67 -22.80
C GLY A 491 -16.14 46.09 -22.70
N LEU A 492 -17.01 46.71 -21.89
CA LEU A 492 -18.46 46.56 -22.03
C LEU A 492 -18.94 47.24 -23.32
N LEU A 493 -19.90 46.63 -24.01
CA LEU A 493 -21.07 47.27 -24.65
C LEU A 493 -22.08 46.19 -25.06
N GLY A 494 -23.34 46.57 -25.31
CA GLY A 494 -24.46 45.65 -25.58
C GLY A 494 -25.23 46.01 -26.86
N GLU A 495 -26.53 45.65 -26.88
CA GLU A 495 -27.48 45.81 -28.00
C GLU A 495 -27.17 44.94 -29.24
N GLU A 496 -28.13 44.51 -30.07
CA GLU A 496 -29.57 44.19 -29.92
C GLU A 496 -29.91 43.13 -31.02
N GLY A 497 -31.01 42.37 -30.92
CA GLY A 497 -31.22 41.24 -31.86
C GLY A 497 -32.51 40.42 -31.73
N GLU A 498 -33.66 41.07 -31.85
CA GLU A 498 -34.96 40.43 -32.12
C GLU A 498 -35.00 39.73 -33.52
N THR A 499 -35.96 38.86 -33.90
CA THR A 499 -37.21 38.37 -33.28
C THR A 499 -37.67 37.00 -33.85
N GLN A 500 -38.78 36.48 -33.32
CA GLN A 500 -39.79 35.58 -33.95
C GLN A 500 -39.46 34.07 -34.10
N GLY A 501 -40.43 33.15 -33.95
CA GLY A 501 -41.82 33.34 -33.48
C GLY A 501 -42.81 32.32 -34.02
N GLY A 502 -43.48 31.55 -33.14
CA GLY A 502 -44.55 30.61 -33.52
C GLY A 502 -44.90 29.64 -32.39
N GLY A 503 -46.19 29.43 -32.10
CA GLY A 503 -46.67 28.59 -31.00
C GLY A 503 -48.09 28.06 -31.24
N LEU A 504 -48.89 27.96 -30.17
CA LEU A 504 -50.25 27.35 -30.09
C LEU A 504 -50.22 25.80 -30.08
N LEU A 505 -51.09 25.07 -29.37
CA LEU A 505 -52.21 25.45 -28.48
C LEU A 505 -52.45 24.36 -27.39
N CYS A 506 -53.27 24.67 -26.38
CA CYS A 506 -53.78 23.76 -25.34
C CYS A 506 -55.34 23.75 -25.40
N PRO A 507 -56.08 22.76 -24.83
CA PRO A 507 -56.60 22.98 -23.47
C PRO A 507 -56.87 21.71 -22.61
N LEU A 508 -57.24 21.94 -21.33
CA LEU A 508 -57.74 20.95 -20.35
C LEU A 508 -59.28 20.79 -20.43
N PRO A 509 -59.90 19.82 -19.70
CA PRO A 509 -60.42 20.17 -18.35
C PRO A 509 -60.35 19.07 -17.25
N LEU A 510 -60.46 19.52 -16.00
CA LEU A 510 -60.78 18.80 -14.75
C LEU A 510 -62.16 19.38 -14.23
N PRO A 511 -62.63 19.36 -12.95
CA PRO A 511 -62.15 18.84 -11.64
C PRO A 511 -63.26 17.97 -10.95
N PRO A 512 -63.52 17.90 -9.62
CA PRO A 512 -62.81 18.38 -8.41
C PRO A 512 -62.74 17.40 -7.20
N SER A 513 -62.19 17.90 -6.07
CA SER A 513 -62.55 17.54 -4.67
C SER A 513 -62.02 16.18 -4.13
N ARG A 514 -61.90 15.93 -2.82
CA ARG A 514 -61.90 16.73 -1.56
C ARG A 514 -61.35 15.84 -0.41
N ASN A 515 -60.96 16.29 0.80
CA ASN A 515 -60.80 17.62 1.43
C ASN A 515 -59.29 18.03 1.38
N GLU A 516 -58.74 19.16 1.88
CA GLU A 516 -59.07 20.11 2.98
C GLU A 516 -58.89 19.46 4.39
N SER A 517 -58.52 20.12 5.50
CA SER A 517 -57.77 21.36 5.80
C SER A 517 -57.36 21.32 7.30
N LYS A 518 -56.61 22.22 7.96
CA LYS A 518 -55.93 23.51 7.64
C LYS A 518 -54.82 23.74 8.71
N CYS A 519 -53.82 24.59 8.46
CA CYS A 519 -53.43 25.73 9.33
C CYS A 519 -52.20 26.49 8.81
N GLU A 520 -52.02 27.74 9.26
CA GLU A 520 -51.02 28.70 8.77
C GLU A 520 -49.82 28.88 9.70
N LEU A 521 -48.76 29.54 9.20
CA LEU A 521 -47.65 30.05 10.00
C LEU A 521 -47.36 31.52 9.62
N THR A 522 -47.44 32.41 10.62
CA THR A 522 -47.04 33.82 10.54
C THR A 522 -45.86 34.07 11.48
N ALA A 523 -44.97 35.01 11.12
CA ALA A 523 -43.73 35.24 11.84
C ALA A 523 -43.89 36.03 13.15
N SER A 524 -43.01 35.73 14.12
CA SER A 524 -42.73 36.57 15.30
C SER A 524 -41.25 36.42 15.70
N SER A 525 -40.70 37.41 16.41
CA SER A 525 -39.25 37.59 16.60
C SER A 525 -38.74 37.42 18.03
N LEU A 526 -37.40 37.51 18.18
CA LEU A 526 -36.60 37.85 19.38
C LEU A 526 -36.23 36.75 20.40
N ALA A 527 -35.15 37.08 21.13
CA ALA A 527 -34.59 36.48 22.35
C ALA A 527 -33.95 35.07 22.26
N VAL A 528 -32.63 35.05 22.04
CA VAL A 528 -31.73 34.02 22.61
C VAL A 528 -31.28 34.50 24.00
N SER A 529 -31.29 33.61 25.00
CA SER A 529 -30.92 33.93 26.38
C SER A 529 -29.62 33.25 26.81
N ASP A 530 -28.80 33.95 27.58
CA ASP A 530 -27.62 33.41 28.26
C ASP A 530 -28.00 32.34 29.29
N SER A 531 -27.23 31.24 29.34
CA SER A 531 -26.59 30.75 30.57
C SER A 531 -25.77 29.48 30.38
N VAL A 532 -24.47 29.54 30.72
CA VAL A 532 -23.90 28.86 31.89
C VAL A 532 -22.44 29.32 32.07
N ARG A 533 -22.07 29.75 33.28
CA ARG A 533 -20.67 29.90 33.72
C ARG A 533 -20.40 28.92 34.86
N ARG A 534 -19.24 28.26 34.84
CA ARG A 534 -18.45 27.90 36.04
C ARG A 534 -16.98 27.67 35.65
N PHE A 535 -16.09 28.09 36.56
CA PHE A 535 -14.61 28.12 36.53
C PHE A 535 -14.12 27.35 37.79
N PRO A 536 -12.82 27.18 38.14
CA PRO A 536 -11.55 27.56 37.47
C PRO A 536 -10.43 26.47 37.49
N ASP A 537 -9.19 26.88 37.17
CA ASP A 537 -7.87 26.43 37.70
C ASP A 537 -7.32 25.01 37.43
N ILE A 538 -6.23 24.95 36.63
CA ILE A 538 -4.84 24.52 37.03
C ILE A 538 -3.87 24.79 35.85
N LEU A 539 -3.58 26.07 35.56
CA LEU A 539 -2.48 26.47 34.64
C LEU A 539 -1.67 27.70 35.11
N ARG A 540 -1.81 28.11 36.38
CA ARG A 540 -1.00 29.17 37.01
C ARG A 540 0.13 28.59 37.89
N LYS A 541 1.11 27.89 37.32
CA LYS A 541 2.36 27.52 38.05
C LYS A 541 3.56 27.06 37.23
N MET A 542 4.02 27.86 36.27
CA MET A 542 5.47 28.00 35.98
C MET A 542 5.71 29.34 35.26
N LYS A 543 6.73 30.09 35.69
CA LYS A 543 7.18 31.34 35.07
C LYS A 543 8.63 31.18 34.64
N LEU A 544 8.89 31.34 33.34
CA LEU A 544 10.18 31.76 32.79
C LEU A 544 9.89 32.94 31.86
N THR A 545 10.85 33.86 31.70
CA THR A 545 10.59 35.17 31.08
C THR A 545 11.39 35.37 29.79
N SER A 546 10.83 36.18 28.88
CA SER A 546 11.41 36.45 27.56
C SER A 546 12.77 37.19 27.58
N LYS A 547 13.25 37.61 28.77
CA LYS A 547 14.61 38.13 28.96
C LYS A 547 15.67 37.02 28.98
N GLU A 548 15.35 35.86 29.57
CA GLU A 548 16.31 34.76 29.74
C GLU A 548 16.66 34.12 28.38
N TRP A 549 15.66 33.99 27.49
CA TRP A 549 15.85 33.52 26.11
C TRP A 549 16.79 34.41 25.29
N LYS A 550 16.72 35.74 25.46
CA LYS A 550 17.59 36.69 24.73
C LYS A 550 19.05 36.63 25.18
N SER A 551 19.34 36.16 26.40
CA SER A 551 20.71 35.99 26.88
C SER A 551 21.40 34.77 26.28
N LEU A 552 20.65 33.73 25.91
CA LEU A 552 21.19 32.49 25.33
C LEU A 552 21.52 32.62 23.84
N MET A 553 20.74 33.39 23.08
CA MET A 553 21.00 33.63 21.65
C MET A 553 22.19 34.57 21.38
N SER A 554 22.61 35.38 22.36
CA SER A 554 23.65 36.39 22.17
C SER A 554 25.10 35.85 22.14
N LEU A 555 25.31 34.54 22.35
CA LEU A 555 26.65 33.96 22.52
C LEU A 555 27.22 33.19 21.30
N CYS A 556 26.45 33.06 20.20
CA CYS A 556 26.85 32.22 19.05
C CYS A 556 26.98 32.96 17.71
N LEU A 557 26.71 34.27 17.64
CA LEU A 557 26.84 35.07 16.41
C LEU A 557 28.18 35.81 16.37
N GLY A 558 29.20 35.13 15.84
CA GLY A 558 30.60 35.57 15.86
C GLY A 558 31.39 35.36 14.55
N ARG A 559 30.73 35.28 13.39
CA ARG A 559 31.37 35.26 12.06
C ARG A 559 30.62 36.13 11.04
N LYS A 560 31.34 36.60 10.01
CA LYS A 560 30.83 37.53 8.98
C LYS A 560 29.94 36.80 7.96
N PRO A 561 28.95 37.49 7.35
CA PRO A 561 28.06 36.90 6.35
C PRO A 561 28.77 36.61 5.01
N SER A 562 28.29 35.58 4.31
CA SER A 562 28.52 35.34 2.89
C SER A 562 27.52 36.12 2.02
N ILE A 563 27.71 36.06 0.69
CA ILE A 563 26.96 36.83 -0.32
C ILE A 563 25.45 36.48 -0.29
N PRO A 564 24.53 37.46 -0.42
CA PRO A 564 23.09 37.21 -0.42
C PRO A 564 22.59 36.55 -1.72
N PHE A 565 21.46 35.82 -1.62
CA PHE A 565 20.79 35.16 -2.75
C PHE A 565 20.16 36.16 -3.76
N CYS A 566 20.00 35.72 -5.00
CA CYS A 566 19.27 36.44 -6.04
C CYS A 566 17.78 36.59 -5.70
N THR A 567 17.16 37.69 -6.13
CA THR A 567 15.79 38.08 -5.74
C THR A 567 14.76 37.87 -6.85
N PHE A 568 13.73 37.07 -6.58
CA PHE A 568 12.52 37.02 -7.42
C PHE A 568 11.52 38.13 -7.05
N PRO A 569 10.74 38.67 -8.03
CA PRO A 569 9.67 39.63 -7.78
C PRO A 569 8.51 39.06 -6.94
N LYS A 570 7.78 39.95 -6.27
CA LYS A 570 6.79 39.64 -5.24
C LYS A 570 5.44 39.19 -5.82
N VAL A 571 5.08 37.92 -5.67
CA VAL A 571 3.74 37.38 -5.96
C VAL A 571 2.71 37.88 -4.91
N ARG A 572 1.42 37.95 -5.29
CA ARG A 572 0.34 38.52 -4.47
C ARG A 572 -0.08 37.58 -3.33
N SER A 573 -0.07 38.09 -2.09
CA SER A 573 -0.54 37.37 -0.91
C SER A 573 -2.07 37.24 -0.88
N ALA A 574 -2.60 36.02 -0.87
CA ALA A 574 -4.01 35.77 -0.54
C ALA A 574 -4.29 36.09 0.94
N SER A 575 -5.35 36.85 1.22
CA SER A 575 -5.67 37.35 2.56
C SER A 575 -6.09 36.24 3.53
N HIS A 576 -5.18 35.87 4.43
CA HIS A 576 -5.44 34.95 5.54
C HIS A 576 -5.47 35.70 6.88
N SER A 577 -6.17 35.13 7.87
CA SER A 577 -6.32 35.70 9.21
C SER A 577 -4.98 35.89 9.94
N PRO A 578 -4.81 36.98 10.72
CA PRO A 578 -3.52 37.30 11.32
C PRO A 578 -3.08 36.25 12.36
N GLY A 579 -1.89 35.66 12.13
CA GLY A 579 -1.22 34.76 13.08
C GLY A 579 -1.11 33.29 12.68
N SER A 580 -1.62 32.89 11.51
CA SER A 580 -1.52 31.50 11.03
C SER A 580 -1.47 31.46 9.49
N ALA A 581 -0.32 31.07 8.94
CA ALA A 581 -0.10 30.85 7.51
C ALA A 581 0.15 29.35 7.23
N PRO A 582 -0.44 28.77 6.18
CA PRO A 582 -0.28 27.35 5.88
C PRO A 582 1.15 27.02 5.44
N VAL A 583 1.59 25.81 5.82
CA VAL A 583 2.88 25.21 5.42
C VAL A 583 2.56 23.95 4.63
N TYR A 584 3.02 23.87 3.38
CA TYR A 584 2.83 22.71 2.51
C TYR A 584 4.14 21.97 2.23
N LEU A 585 4.08 20.65 2.11
CA LEU A 585 5.12 19.81 1.54
C LEU A 585 4.76 19.50 0.09
N ASN A 586 5.55 19.99 -0.85
CA ASN A 586 5.39 19.73 -2.28
C ASN A 586 6.27 18.54 -2.67
N VAL A 587 5.65 17.50 -3.21
CA VAL A 587 6.30 16.21 -3.53
C VAL A 587 6.40 16.05 -5.04
N TYR A 588 7.55 15.56 -5.51
CA TYR A 588 7.86 15.35 -6.92
C TYR A 588 8.45 13.93 -7.15
N ASP A 589 8.18 13.35 -8.31
CA ASP A 589 8.79 12.09 -8.76
C ASP A 589 10.15 12.33 -9.44
N LEU A 590 11.18 11.54 -9.08
CA LEU A 590 12.46 11.49 -9.79
C LEU A 590 12.35 10.70 -11.09
N THR A 591 11.97 11.37 -12.17
CA THR A 591 11.59 10.77 -13.47
C THR A 591 12.63 9.80 -14.06
N LEU A 592 13.93 10.00 -13.81
CA LEU A 592 15.02 9.16 -14.32
C LEU A 592 15.35 7.94 -13.42
N MET A 593 15.46 8.13 -12.11
CA MET A 593 15.81 7.03 -11.18
C MET A 593 14.63 6.09 -10.89
N ASN A 594 13.40 6.62 -10.92
CA ASN A 594 12.20 5.84 -10.62
C ASN A 594 11.91 4.72 -11.64
N GLY A 595 12.45 4.80 -12.86
CA GLY A 595 12.28 3.76 -13.88
C GLY A 595 12.84 2.38 -13.50
N TYR A 596 13.89 2.34 -12.66
CA TYR A 596 14.43 1.09 -12.10
C TYR A 596 14.00 0.88 -10.64
N MET A 597 13.96 1.94 -9.82
CA MET A 597 13.67 1.80 -8.39
C MET A 597 12.21 1.51 -8.04
N TYR A 598 11.23 1.81 -8.92
CA TYR A 598 9.86 1.31 -8.73
C TYR A 598 9.75 -0.21 -8.89
N TRP A 599 10.66 -0.87 -9.62
CA TRP A 599 10.67 -2.34 -9.79
C TRP A 599 10.91 -3.08 -8.47
N VAL A 600 11.55 -2.43 -7.49
CA VAL A 600 11.81 -2.95 -6.14
C VAL A 600 10.98 -2.24 -5.06
N GLY A 601 9.92 -1.51 -5.43
CA GLY A 601 9.02 -0.82 -4.48
C GLY A 601 9.60 0.41 -3.77
N LEU A 602 10.75 0.93 -4.22
CA LEU A 602 11.50 2.02 -3.58
C LEU A 602 11.36 3.34 -4.33
N GLY A 603 10.14 3.91 -4.33
CA GLY A 603 9.90 5.22 -4.95
C GLY A 603 10.84 6.31 -4.41
N VAL A 604 11.54 7.00 -5.31
CA VAL A 604 12.45 8.10 -4.99
C VAL A 604 11.72 9.43 -5.20
N PHE A 605 11.61 10.20 -4.13
CA PHE A 605 10.90 11.48 -4.11
C PHE A 605 11.85 12.64 -3.86
N HIS A 606 11.62 13.73 -4.58
CA HIS A 606 12.14 15.04 -4.24
C HIS A 606 11.04 15.84 -3.53
N THR A 607 11.44 16.74 -2.61
CA THR A 607 10.51 17.61 -1.90
C THR A 607 11.03 19.02 -1.72
N GLY A 608 10.11 19.98 -1.84
CA GLY A 608 10.25 21.34 -1.35
C GLY A 608 9.16 21.69 -0.33
N ILE A 609 9.35 22.78 0.41
CA ILE A 609 8.39 23.31 1.38
C ILE A 609 7.86 24.65 0.88
N GLU A 610 6.56 24.75 0.68
CA GLU A 610 5.88 25.98 0.30
C GLU A 610 5.28 26.68 1.53
N VAL A 611 5.69 27.94 1.75
CA VAL A 611 5.13 28.84 2.77
C VAL A 611 5.05 30.25 2.18
N HIS A 612 3.97 30.97 2.44
CA HIS A 612 3.74 32.34 1.91
C HIS A 612 3.87 32.49 0.38
N GLY A 613 3.74 31.39 -0.39
CA GLY A 613 3.87 31.38 -1.85
C GLY A 613 5.30 31.28 -2.39
N VAL A 614 6.28 30.94 -1.54
CA VAL A 614 7.67 30.61 -1.94
C VAL A 614 7.94 29.16 -1.57
N GLU A 615 8.54 28.39 -2.48
CA GLU A 615 8.94 27.01 -2.22
C GLU A 615 10.46 26.90 -1.99
N TYR A 616 10.86 26.25 -0.90
CA TYR A 616 12.24 26.03 -0.49
C TYR A 616 12.63 24.56 -0.64
N ALA A 617 13.68 24.27 -1.39
CA ALA A 617 14.19 22.91 -1.61
C ALA A 617 15.71 22.83 -1.36
N PHE A 618 16.24 21.61 -1.18
CA PHE A 618 17.67 21.34 -0.99
C PHE A 618 18.19 20.42 -2.10
N GLY A 619 19.37 20.75 -2.66
CA GLY A 619 19.99 20.06 -3.80
C GLY A 619 21.50 19.90 -3.67
N ALA A 620 22.11 19.19 -4.63
CA ALA A 620 23.54 18.87 -4.66
C ALA A 620 24.31 19.83 -5.59
N HIS A 621 25.51 20.23 -5.18
CA HIS A 621 26.50 20.91 -6.02
C HIS A 621 27.90 20.78 -5.39
N ASP A 622 28.99 20.88 -6.17
CA ASP A 622 30.35 20.65 -5.65
C ASP A 622 30.92 21.76 -4.74
N TYR A 623 30.20 22.87 -4.53
CA TYR A 623 30.66 24.00 -3.71
C TYR A 623 30.30 23.88 -2.21
N PRO A 624 31.18 24.35 -1.29
CA PRO A 624 30.93 24.35 0.16
C PRO A 624 30.02 25.51 0.63
N THR A 625 28.94 25.74 -0.13
CA THR A 625 27.90 26.75 0.11
C THR A 625 26.55 26.08 0.37
N SER A 626 25.57 26.82 0.91
CA SER A 626 24.19 26.34 1.04
C SER A 626 23.66 25.79 -0.29
N GLY A 627 23.26 24.53 -0.30
CA GLY A 627 22.54 23.90 -1.41
C GLY A 627 21.02 24.09 -1.31
N VAL A 628 20.54 24.90 -0.37
CA VAL A 628 19.12 25.30 -0.26
C VAL A 628 18.84 26.42 -1.26
N PHE A 629 17.75 26.31 -2.00
CA PHE A 629 17.34 27.24 -3.05
C PHE A 629 15.83 27.52 -3.01
N GLU A 630 15.43 28.70 -3.51
CA GLU A 630 14.03 29.10 -3.71
C GLU A 630 13.58 28.73 -5.14
N VAL A 631 12.35 28.25 -5.30
CA VAL A 631 11.66 28.07 -6.58
C VAL A 631 10.24 28.62 -6.53
N GLU A 632 9.65 28.88 -7.71
CA GLU A 632 8.21 29.06 -7.81
C GLU A 632 7.51 27.73 -7.46
N PRO A 633 6.44 27.74 -6.65
CA PRO A 633 5.77 26.53 -6.22
C PRO A 633 5.41 25.57 -7.37
N HIS A 634 5.65 24.28 -7.13
CA HIS A 634 5.33 23.17 -8.04
C HIS A 634 6.22 23.12 -9.30
N GLN A 635 7.23 23.98 -9.42
CA GLN A 635 8.13 24.09 -10.58
C GLN A 635 9.60 23.71 -10.30
N CYS A 636 9.89 22.89 -9.28
CA CYS A 636 11.28 22.48 -9.01
C CYS A 636 11.95 21.81 -10.24
N PRO A 637 13.04 22.36 -10.81
CA PRO A 637 13.61 21.89 -12.07
C PRO A 637 14.07 20.44 -12.06
N GLY A 638 13.82 19.72 -13.16
CA GLY A 638 14.25 18.33 -13.37
C GLY A 638 13.34 17.25 -12.76
N PHE A 639 12.34 17.63 -11.95
CA PHE A 639 11.40 16.70 -11.31
C PHE A 639 9.96 16.93 -11.79
N LYS A 640 9.12 15.90 -11.73
CA LYS A 640 7.69 16.04 -12.06
C LYS A 640 6.87 16.22 -10.78
N PHE A 641 6.18 17.35 -10.64
CA PHE A 641 5.29 17.61 -9.51
C PHE A 641 4.19 16.54 -9.40
N ARG A 642 3.95 16.06 -8.18
CA ARG A 642 3.03 14.96 -7.86
C ARG A 642 1.85 15.43 -7.00
N LYS A 643 2.10 16.22 -5.95
CA LYS A 643 1.08 16.85 -5.09
C LYS A 643 1.69 17.75 -4.00
N SER A 644 0.89 18.68 -3.50
CA SER A 644 1.08 19.34 -2.21
C SER A 644 0.43 18.53 -1.07
N ILE A 645 0.95 18.66 0.15
CA ILE A 645 0.39 18.10 1.38
C ILE A 645 0.39 19.20 2.45
N LEU A 646 -0.76 19.53 3.03
CA LEU A 646 -0.82 20.49 4.14
C LEU A 646 -0.17 19.88 5.38
N MET A 647 0.92 20.48 5.86
CA MET A 647 1.70 19.99 6.99
C MET A 647 1.38 20.69 8.31
N GLY A 648 0.60 21.77 8.27
CA GLY A 648 0.23 22.57 9.43
C GLY A 648 0.26 24.05 9.11
N THR A 649 0.47 24.88 10.13
CA THR A 649 0.54 26.33 9.98
C THR A 649 1.65 26.92 10.84
N THR A 650 2.32 27.96 10.36
CA THR A 650 3.27 28.76 11.14
C THR A 650 2.69 30.13 11.48
N CYS A 651 3.12 30.71 12.60
CA CYS A 651 2.79 32.09 12.98
C CYS A 651 3.81 33.13 12.48
N LEU A 652 4.89 32.67 11.82
CA LEU A 652 5.95 33.53 11.29
C LEU A 652 5.49 34.29 10.03
N ASP A 653 5.87 35.57 9.93
CA ASP A 653 5.66 36.38 8.72
C ASP A 653 6.65 36.02 7.58
N PRO A 654 6.43 36.46 6.33
CA PRO A 654 7.28 36.06 5.19
C PRO A 654 8.77 36.39 5.35
N ARG A 655 9.14 37.47 6.06
CA ARG A 655 10.55 37.79 6.35
C ARG A 655 11.10 36.84 7.41
N GLN A 656 10.33 36.60 8.47
CA GLN A 656 10.71 35.67 9.54
C GLN A 656 10.88 34.25 9.02
N VAL A 657 10.06 33.80 8.06
CA VAL A 657 10.24 32.50 7.40
C VAL A 657 11.52 32.47 6.56
N ARG A 658 11.81 33.51 5.76
CA ARG A 658 13.07 33.57 5.00
C ARG A 658 14.30 33.62 5.93
N GLU A 659 14.33 34.51 6.91
CA GLU A 659 15.41 34.60 7.91
C GLU A 659 15.59 33.27 8.65
N PHE A 660 14.50 32.57 8.97
CA PHE A 660 14.55 31.24 9.56
C PHE A 660 15.20 30.21 8.62
N VAL A 661 14.78 30.12 7.35
CA VAL A 661 15.35 29.17 6.38
C VAL A 661 16.81 29.51 6.08
N GLU A 662 17.18 30.78 5.95
CA GLU A 662 18.58 31.25 5.81
C GLU A 662 19.45 30.83 7.00
N VAL A 663 18.94 30.89 8.23
CA VAL A 663 19.66 30.39 9.43
C VAL A 663 19.78 28.87 9.43
N GLN A 664 18.76 28.13 8.96
CA GLN A 664 18.85 26.66 8.88
C GLN A 664 19.75 26.17 7.74
N SER A 665 19.80 26.88 6.60
CA SER A 665 20.52 26.45 5.39
C SER A 665 22.04 26.31 5.57
N VAL A 666 22.61 26.97 6.58
CA VAL A 666 24.00 26.80 7.04
C VAL A 666 24.31 25.33 7.40
N ASN A 667 23.31 24.52 7.76
CA ASN A 667 23.46 23.09 8.03
C ASN A 667 23.34 22.22 6.76
N TYR A 668 22.99 22.79 5.60
CA TYR A 668 22.62 22.11 4.37
C TYR A 668 23.44 22.63 3.18
N ASN A 669 24.77 22.50 3.25
CA ASN A 669 25.63 22.77 2.10
C ASN A 669 25.43 21.72 0.99
N GLY A 670 25.48 22.16 -0.27
CA GLY A 670 25.25 21.29 -1.44
C GLY A 670 26.33 20.22 -1.63
N ASP A 671 27.57 20.46 -1.19
CA ASP A 671 28.66 19.48 -1.17
C ASP A 671 28.45 18.36 -0.14
N THR A 672 27.52 18.55 0.81
CA THR A 672 27.11 17.54 1.79
C THR A 672 25.83 16.79 1.41
N TYR A 673 25.25 17.03 0.22
CA TYR A 673 24.04 16.34 -0.22
C TYR A 673 24.32 14.84 -0.44
N HIS A 674 23.53 13.98 0.21
CA HIS A 674 23.65 12.53 0.10
C HIS A 674 22.27 11.87 0.02
N LEU A 675 22.03 11.13 -1.07
CA LEU A 675 20.73 10.52 -1.43
C LEU A 675 20.05 9.75 -0.28
N ILE A 676 20.83 9.10 0.57
CA ILE A 676 20.34 8.37 1.75
C ILE A 676 20.32 9.26 3.00
N VAL A 677 21.48 9.61 3.59
CA VAL A 677 21.51 10.22 4.94
C VAL A 677 21.27 11.74 5.02
N LYS A 678 21.29 12.48 3.90
CA LYS A 678 21.17 13.95 3.91
C LYS A 678 20.66 14.48 2.57
N ASN A 679 19.38 14.28 2.31
CA ASN A 679 18.71 14.67 1.06
C ASN A 679 17.62 15.75 1.29
N CYS A 680 16.96 16.17 0.22
CA CYS A 680 15.81 17.09 0.25
C CYS A 680 14.70 16.72 1.25
N ASN A 681 14.39 15.42 1.40
CA ASN A 681 13.37 14.95 2.35
C ASN A 681 13.79 15.15 3.83
N HIS A 682 15.10 15.10 4.14
CA HIS A 682 15.61 15.36 5.50
C HIS A 682 15.58 16.85 5.83
N PHE A 683 15.97 17.70 4.87
CA PHE A 683 15.76 19.14 4.95
C PHE A 683 14.27 19.45 5.18
N CYS A 684 13.38 18.81 4.42
CA CYS A 684 11.95 19.08 4.54
C CYS A 684 11.37 18.63 5.90
N GLU A 685 11.74 17.45 6.40
CA GLU A 685 11.39 17.00 7.75
C GLU A 685 11.82 18.00 8.83
N ASP A 686 13.09 18.42 8.80
CA ASP A 686 13.68 19.30 9.82
C ASP A 686 13.03 20.70 9.85
N ILE A 687 12.81 21.30 8.67
CA ILE A 687 12.19 22.63 8.54
C ILE A 687 10.69 22.57 8.88
N ILE A 688 9.93 21.58 8.41
CA ILE A 688 8.50 21.44 8.73
C ILE A 688 8.30 21.18 10.23
N TYR A 689 9.11 20.30 10.83
CA TYR A 689 9.02 20.00 12.26
C TYR A 689 9.30 21.25 13.10
N LYS A 690 10.31 22.05 12.74
CA LYS A 690 10.60 23.34 13.41
C LYS A 690 9.52 24.41 13.18
N LEU A 691 8.84 24.42 12.04
CA LEU A 691 7.79 25.41 11.72
C LEU A 691 6.39 25.05 12.24
N THR A 692 6.09 23.76 12.44
CA THR A 692 4.72 23.26 12.69
C THR A 692 4.59 22.23 13.81
N GLY A 693 5.68 21.59 14.24
CA GLY A 693 5.67 20.45 15.17
C GLY A 693 5.30 19.09 14.55
N ASN A 694 5.01 19.03 13.24
CA ASN A 694 4.62 17.81 12.54
C ASN A 694 5.78 17.20 11.73
N SER A 695 5.75 15.89 11.50
CA SER A 695 6.67 15.17 10.60
C SER A 695 6.05 14.89 9.23
N ILE A 696 6.87 14.75 8.19
CA ILE A 696 6.46 14.37 6.84
C ILE A 696 5.95 12.93 6.79
N PRO A 697 5.06 12.58 5.83
CA PRO A 697 4.56 11.22 5.70
C PRO A 697 5.69 10.21 5.45
N LYS A 698 5.74 9.13 6.25
CA LYS A 698 6.85 8.14 6.28
C LYS A 698 7.21 7.52 4.91
N TRP A 699 6.28 7.49 3.95
CA TRP A 699 6.51 6.98 2.60
C TRP A 699 7.41 7.90 1.75
N VAL A 700 7.42 9.21 2.01
CA VAL A 700 8.20 10.20 1.26
C VAL A 700 9.71 9.94 1.40
N ASN A 701 10.16 9.54 2.58
CA ASN A 701 11.57 9.23 2.86
C ASN A 701 11.83 7.71 2.98
N ARG A 702 11.00 6.85 2.34
CA ARG A 702 11.09 5.36 2.46
C ARG A 702 12.45 4.82 2.01
N LEU A 703 12.99 5.32 0.88
CA LEU A 703 14.32 4.93 0.35
C LEU A 703 15.44 5.17 1.38
N ALA A 704 15.54 6.38 1.93
CA ALA A 704 16.61 6.74 2.86
C ALA A 704 16.58 5.90 4.13
N ARG A 705 15.38 5.63 4.66
CA ARG A 705 15.19 4.79 5.85
C ARG A 705 15.68 3.36 5.62
N ILE A 706 15.50 2.82 4.41
CA ILE A 706 15.96 1.47 4.05
C ILE A 706 17.47 1.48 3.79
N GLY A 707 17.99 2.44 3.03
CA GLY A 707 19.43 2.60 2.80
C GLY A 707 20.24 2.80 4.09
N SER A 708 19.69 3.49 5.09
CA SER A 708 20.32 3.68 6.40
C SER A 708 20.37 2.42 7.28
N PHE A 709 19.61 1.37 6.94
CA PHE A 709 19.71 0.05 7.59
C PHE A 709 20.68 -0.89 6.83
N CYS A 710 20.84 -0.70 5.52
CA CYS A 710 21.67 -1.55 4.65
C CYS A 710 23.02 -0.90 4.31
N ASN A 711 23.79 -0.51 5.34
CA ASN A 711 25.02 0.28 5.22
C ASN A 711 26.26 -0.48 4.64
N CYS A 712 26.02 -1.52 3.84
CA CYS A 712 27.01 -2.48 3.35
C CYS A 712 26.75 -3.05 1.93
N LEU A 713 25.67 -2.64 1.25
CA LEU A 713 25.23 -3.22 -0.04
C LEU A 713 24.99 -2.17 -1.13
N LEU A 714 25.79 -1.11 -1.16
CA LEU A 714 25.80 -0.12 -2.24
C LEU A 714 27.24 0.14 -2.72
N PRO A 715 27.49 0.25 -4.03
CA PRO A 715 28.78 0.71 -4.54
C PRO A 715 28.99 2.19 -4.19
N GLU A 716 30.24 2.67 -4.30
CA GLU A 716 30.54 4.10 -4.16
C GLU A 716 29.65 4.92 -5.10
N ALA A 717 28.99 5.94 -4.55
CA ALA A 717 27.90 6.62 -5.24
C ALA A 717 28.39 7.28 -6.53
N PRO A 718 27.69 7.10 -7.68
CA PRO A 718 28.02 7.81 -8.89
C PRO A 718 27.82 9.31 -8.65
N LYS A 719 28.90 10.08 -8.77
CA LYS A 719 28.82 11.54 -8.76
C LYS A 719 27.91 11.97 -9.91
N ILE A 720 26.73 12.50 -9.57
CA ILE A 720 25.88 13.18 -10.53
C ILE A 720 26.69 14.37 -11.02
N ALA A 721 26.94 14.46 -12.33
CA ALA A 721 27.72 15.54 -12.90
C ALA A 721 27.06 16.89 -12.59
N ALA A 722 27.80 17.80 -11.97
CA ALA A 722 27.38 19.19 -11.86
C ALA A 722 27.15 19.77 -13.26
N ALA A 723 26.25 20.75 -13.36
CA ALA A 723 26.04 21.50 -14.59
C ALA A 723 27.30 22.30 -14.91
N HIS A 724 28.15 21.76 -15.77
CA HIS A 724 29.36 22.43 -16.24
C HIS A 724 29.01 23.39 -17.37
N GLU A 725 29.26 24.68 -17.14
CA GLU A 725 29.44 25.64 -18.22
C GLU A 725 30.67 25.23 -19.04
N ASP A 726 30.57 25.30 -20.37
CA ASP A 726 31.61 24.84 -21.30
C ASP A 726 32.71 25.93 -21.47
N PRO A 727 33.95 25.72 -20.99
CA PRO A 727 34.89 26.81 -20.75
C PRO A 727 35.84 27.06 -21.94
N ASP A 728 35.34 27.07 -23.18
CA ASP A 728 36.13 27.40 -24.37
C ASP A 728 35.37 28.31 -25.36
N SER A 729 35.37 29.61 -25.05
CA SER A 729 35.16 30.69 -26.04
C SER A 729 36.36 31.66 -25.99
N PRO A 730 36.76 32.27 -27.10
CA PRO A 730 38.18 32.52 -27.37
C PRO A 730 38.83 33.61 -26.50
N THR A 731 40.05 33.31 -26.05
CA THR A 731 40.92 34.16 -25.24
C THR A 731 41.37 35.45 -25.93
N LYS A 732 41.69 36.49 -25.12
CA LYS A 732 42.68 37.52 -25.48
C LYS A 732 43.75 37.65 -24.39
N ASP A 733 44.97 37.96 -24.85
CA ASP A 733 46.28 37.85 -24.17
C ASP A 733 46.42 38.35 -22.71
N GLY A 734 47.36 37.73 -21.97
CA GLY A 734 47.65 38.07 -20.56
C GLY A 734 48.98 37.53 -19.95
N GLU A 735 50.00 37.27 -20.76
CA GLU A 735 51.43 37.04 -20.40
C GLU A 735 51.86 36.22 -19.12
N LYS A 736 52.54 35.10 -19.42
CA LYS A 736 53.86 34.65 -18.86
C LYS A 736 54.00 33.91 -17.50
N ARG A 737 54.77 32.81 -17.63
CA ARG A 737 55.78 32.20 -16.72
C ARG A 737 55.37 31.26 -15.57
N ARG A 738 55.38 29.97 -15.95
CA ARG A 738 55.83 28.80 -15.16
C ARG A 738 56.92 29.08 -14.11
N LEU A 739 56.96 28.23 -13.08
CA LEU A 739 58.09 27.32 -12.85
C LEU A 739 57.63 25.99 -12.21
N LYS A 740 58.41 24.91 -12.42
CA LYS A 740 58.30 23.59 -11.74
C LYS A 740 59.29 23.60 -10.54
N THR A 741 59.50 22.59 -9.67
CA THR A 741 59.56 21.10 -9.75
C THR A 741 59.62 20.60 -8.27
N ALA A 742 58.87 19.60 -7.80
CA ALA A 742 59.08 18.13 -7.83
C ALA A 742 60.02 17.50 -6.76
N PHE A 743 59.62 16.32 -6.28
CA PHE A 743 60.33 15.27 -5.48
C PHE A 743 60.48 15.32 -3.93
N SER A 744 59.70 14.43 -3.29
CA SER A 744 60.14 13.32 -2.39
C SER A 744 60.21 13.44 -0.85
N CYS A 745 59.94 12.28 -0.22
CA CYS A 745 60.39 11.74 1.08
C CYS A 745 59.74 12.14 2.44
N LEU A 746 59.18 11.10 3.10
CA LEU A 746 59.35 10.71 4.54
C LEU A 746 58.80 11.66 5.65
N SER A 747 58.40 11.22 6.85
CA SER A 747 58.12 9.87 7.41
C SER A 747 57.37 9.95 8.77
N SER A 748 56.48 8.97 9.02
CA SER A 748 56.07 8.35 10.33
C SER A 748 56.32 9.02 11.70
N ILE A 749 55.35 8.92 12.64
CA ILE A 749 55.46 8.11 13.89
C ILE A 749 54.13 8.04 14.71
N SER A 750 54.02 7.00 15.54
CA SER A 750 52.87 6.57 16.37
C SER A 750 52.73 7.27 17.74
N MET A 751 51.54 7.27 18.35
CA MET A 751 51.34 6.93 19.78
C MET A 751 49.90 6.52 20.14
N ARG A 752 49.67 5.99 21.37
CA ARG A 752 48.46 5.24 21.82
C ARG A 752 47.77 5.85 23.09
N PRO A 753 46.64 5.30 23.63
CA PRO A 753 45.56 6.09 24.25
C PRO A 753 45.50 6.08 25.80
N ARG A 754 44.45 6.69 26.38
CA ARG A 754 43.99 6.49 27.78
C ARG A 754 42.46 6.43 27.91
N HIS A 755 41.97 5.65 28.88
CA HIS A 755 40.60 5.64 29.40
C HIS A 755 40.36 6.76 30.44
N LEU A 756 39.08 7.03 30.77
CA LEU A 756 38.60 7.18 32.16
C LEU A 756 37.07 6.99 32.25
N SER A 757 36.49 7.06 33.45
CA SER A 757 35.26 6.34 33.85
C SER A 757 34.07 7.20 34.36
N THR A 758 32.91 6.55 34.49
CA THR A 758 31.63 7.05 35.08
C THR A 758 31.71 7.31 36.59
N PRO A 759 30.74 8.04 37.19
CA PRO A 759 29.66 7.33 37.92
C PRO A 759 28.24 7.98 37.86
N SER A 760 27.27 7.36 38.53
CA SER A 760 25.81 7.59 38.50
C SER A 760 25.22 8.39 39.68
N VAL A 761 24.01 8.96 39.54
CA VAL A 761 23.15 9.50 40.64
C VAL A 761 21.66 9.09 40.44
N PHE A 762 20.84 9.22 41.49
CA PHE A 762 19.56 8.54 41.75
C PHE A 762 18.24 9.18 41.22
N LEU A 763 17.21 8.31 41.24
CA LEU A 763 15.74 8.48 41.42
C LEU A 763 15.28 9.60 42.42
N PRO A 764 13.98 10.01 42.54
CA PRO A 764 12.78 9.15 42.42
C PRO A 764 11.46 9.70 41.81
N SER A 765 10.48 8.78 41.71
CA SER A 765 9.10 8.93 41.23
C SER A 765 8.20 9.92 41.98
N LEU A 766 7.07 10.29 41.35
CA LEU A 766 5.82 10.63 42.06
C LEU A 766 4.62 9.87 41.47
N LYS A 767 3.66 9.49 42.33
CA LYS A 767 2.44 8.73 41.99
C LYS A 767 1.19 9.63 42.07
N GLY A 768 0.17 9.31 41.28
CA GLY A 768 -1.22 9.75 41.46
C GLY A 768 -2.16 8.55 41.26
N CYS A 769 -3.31 8.49 41.96
CA CYS A 769 -4.11 7.27 42.06
C CYS A 769 -5.62 7.51 42.34
N PHE A 770 -6.46 6.69 41.67
CA PHE A 770 -7.87 6.37 42.00
C PHE A 770 -8.92 7.51 41.91
N PRO A 771 -10.25 7.21 41.91
CA PRO A 771 -10.92 5.90 41.99
C PRO A 771 -11.87 5.53 40.81
N PRO A 772 -12.34 4.26 40.72
CA PRO A 772 -13.29 3.77 39.71
C PRO A 772 -14.76 3.74 40.20
N TRP A 773 -15.71 3.46 39.30
CA TRP A 773 -17.08 3.03 39.63
C TRP A 773 -17.51 1.78 38.84
N GLN A 774 -18.48 1.04 39.36
CA GLN A 774 -18.65 -0.40 39.11
C GLN A 774 -19.85 -0.79 38.24
N PHE A 775 -19.73 -1.92 37.55
CA PHE A 775 -20.87 -2.70 37.06
C PHE A 775 -21.78 -3.15 38.22
N ARG A 776 -23.11 -3.09 38.01
CA ARG A 776 -24.06 -3.90 38.79
C ARG A 776 -24.38 -5.20 38.05
N ARG A 777 -24.39 -6.32 38.77
CA ARG A 777 -25.14 -7.53 38.39
C ARG A 777 -26.49 -7.53 39.11
N SER A 778 -27.48 -8.21 38.54
CA SER A 778 -28.72 -8.65 39.18
C SER A 778 -28.91 -10.16 38.99
N THR A 779 -29.77 -10.79 39.79
CA THR A 779 -29.88 -12.25 39.95
C THR A 779 -31.30 -12.68 40.37
N GLY A 780 -31.80 -13.82 39.85
CA GLY A 780 -33.10 -14.45 40.18
C GLY A 780 -33.91 -14.74 38.89
N LEU A 781 -34.31 -15.97 38.51
CA LEU A 781 -35.09 -17.08 39.15
C LEU A 781 -36.63 -16.87 39.06
N PRO A 782 -37.50 -17.93 39.04
CA PRO A 782 -37.34 -19.36 38.64
C PRO A 782 -38.56 -19.98 37.87
N PHE A 783 -38.53 -21.32 37.59
CA PHE A 783 -39.62 -22.22 37.11
C PHE A 783 -40.13 -22.04 35.63
N LYS A 784 -40.80 -23.00 34.95
CA LYS A 784 -41.39 -24.30 35.38
C LYS A 784 -41.40 -25.43 34.30
N ASP A 785 -41.39 -26.68 34.79
CA ASP A 785 -41.63 -28.06 34.31
C ASP A 785 -42.37 -28.36 32.96
N HIS A 786 -41.93 -29.41 32.25
CA HIS A 786 -42.71 -30.66 31.99
C HIS A 786 -41.93 -31.79 31.26
N ASP A 787 -41.62 -32.86 32.01
CA ASP A 787 -41.81 -34.32 31.82
C ASP A 787 -41.60 -35.11 30.48
N ASP A 788 -41.01 -36.31 30.68
CA ASP A 788 -41.21 -37.64 30.02
C ASP A 788 -41.06 -37.82 28.48
N GLN A 789 -40.34 -38.83 27.95
CA GLN A 789 -40.45 -40.29 28.23
C GLN A 789 -39.18 -41.12 27.89
N ASN A 790 -39.13 -42.37 28.36
CA ASN A 790 -38.32 -43.55 27.93
C ASN A 790 -36.78 -43.49 28.13
N CYS A 791 -36.12 -44.28 29.00
CA CYS A 791 -36.06 -45.76 29.13
C CYS A 791 -35.81 -46.51 27.80
N ASP A 792 -34.89 -47.49 27.66
CA ASP A 792 -33.92 -48.03 28.62
C ASP A 792 -32.85 -48.94 27.94
N TYR A 793 -31.70 -49.14 28.63
CA TYR A 793 -30.83 -50.34 28.65
C TYR A 793 -30.13 -50.99 27.40
N ILE A 794 -29.07 -51.74 27.73
CA ILE A 794 -28.39 -52.87 27.00
C ILE A 794 -27.18 -52.61 26.05
N GLN A 795 -25.99 -52.81 26.64
CA GLN A 795 -24.82 -53.64 26.22
C GLN A 795 -24.06 -53.45 24.88
N ARG A 796 -22.75 -53.19 25.06
CA ARG A 796 -21.57 -53.90 24.50
C ARG A 796 -21.83 -55.03 23.48
N LYS A 797 -21.15 -54.99 22.32
CA LYS A 797 -19.90 -55.76 22.08
C LYS A 797 -19.27 -55.52 20.69
N ASP A 798 -17.94 -55.59 20.69
CA ASP A 798 -16.99 -56.09 19.69
C ASP A 798 -17.45 -56.28 18.22
N GLN A 799 -16.94 -55.44 17.32
CA GLN A 799 -15.95 -55.88 16.30
C GLN A 799 -15.09 -54.70 15.84
#